data_AF-A0A0Q4UZ28-F1
#
_entry.id   AF-A0A0Q4UZ28-F1
#
_cell.length_a   1.000
_cell.length_b   1.000
_cell.length_c   1.000
_cell.angle_alpha   90.00
_cell.angle_beta   90.00
_cell.angle_gamma   90.00
#
_symmetry.space_group_name_H-M   'P 1'
#
loop_
_entity.id
_entity.type
_entity.pdbx_description
1 polymer ?
#
loop_
_entity_poly.entity_id
_entity_poly.type
_entity_poly.pdbx_seq_one_letter_code
_entity_poly.pdbx_strand_id
1 'polypeptide(L)'
;MSQQITDNGTTFEQVGTGLTVYETDQVVEGVVKWLETPEDVIAFVADDADVSDVVVLSRGGTTTFLTMALNAGVRGVVTLQGAPESHLGILCREYGIPAVMSVTFDKGVRTGRGETIPADGVRIRLDVSERPQGRVLVEEGAPVDDSPAPESAAPAMSAEELAQIMLLLEKFGGVVPKGVEGDRVMQEKMTTKVLYVDDDALPDLTREEVNDAIGYYTWNEWDALASRATEGESGLIPRQEYEAMGLMNCWFMHPKWLRAIEDGVGKQGVIDIAATAKREIGTKINMLHIWAMATAPSFGRGIALELNLHEEDYKGDRIRDAFGVVRRMYKGFWGNGPILTSMKDYRAEVLDRDWIDRFTADRIALTEDADRSTFQRFQGAAELMGFLLHFDNRLGVSDHGPYPTDDGGFVLVRDIFLNEPAWHWNDPASPLPWSVTTAMFFGPDSGLDVQVVDISTVFTKPANYVPYITHVAAYSRPTWDAPMSGITQLDLDDMTALRTQAEQQSAALYGRIAKMDKREKIEAGALTYTAGFALPFARAAGMVDELTEHHDFLDIHPAVAACYDTIVAGLATEMIPRLFLTGSWAHQVSEHTTDDIASDGSEFTVLQALRVRGFATTEQIVESTGLTEVVIESTLAGTDERGHTQVTGGKRAMHTLTPAGRARSVLLADDRLSKADRATISGVYESFLFPNRDFKQLTTDAQSGADVADRLDAVHQTIGGVIGELVSVDPRFGRYSDRFEAAIAGYRAGDRDALARPLSGSYHDVWMELHEDLIATLGRVRTEDDE
;
A
#
# COMPACT_ATOMS: atom_id res chain seq x y z
N MET A 1 27.03 15.06 -34.46
CA MET A 1 27.86 16.27 -34.30
C MET A 1 27.47 16.89 -32.97
N SER A 2 28.27 16.68 -31.93
CA SER A 2 28.03 17.26 -30.59
C SER A 2 28.05 18.77 -30.69
N GLN A 3 26.98 19.42 -30.25
CA GLN A 3 26.98 20.86 -30.04
C GLN A 3 27.86 21.18 -28.83
N GLN A 4 28.99 21.80 -29.09
CA GLN A 4 29.89 22.34 -28.07
C GLN A 4 29.32 23.67 -27.57
N ILE A 5 28.95 23.74 -26.29
CA ILE A 5 28.57 24.99 -25.63
C ILE A 5 29.62 25.26 -24.57
N THR A 6 30.54 26.20 -24.87
CA THR A 6 31.59 26.65 -23.95
C THR A 6 31.05 27.80 -23.13
N ASP A 7 31.11 27.68 -21.80
CA ASP A 7 31.04 28.84 -20.91
C ASP A 7 31.93 28.59 -19.69
N ASN A 8 32.68 29.61 -19.26
CA ASN A 8 33.59 29.60 -18.10
C ASN A 8 34.76 28.58 -18.06
N GLY A 9 35.26 28.10 -19.20
CA GLY A 9 36.53 27.36 -19.28
C GLY A 9 36.47 25.87 -18.92
N THR A 10 35.30 25.37 -18.52
CA THR A 10 35.01 23.92 -18.39
C THR A 10 34.27 23.45 -19.64
N THR A 11 34.83 22.48 -20.35
CA THR A 11 34.16 21.82 -21.47
C THR A 11 33.25 20.74 -20.91
N PHE A 12 32.01 20.65 -21.41
CA PHE A 12 31.07 19.60 -21.04
C PHE A 12 30.80 18.67 -22.23
N GLU A 13 30.70 17.36 -21.98
CA GLU A 13 30.21 16.36 -22.94
C GLU A 13 28.87 15.77 -22.48
N GLN A 14 27.94 15.56 -23.40
CA GLN A 14 26.69 14.87 -23.09
C GLN A 14 26.98 13.39 -22.84
N VAL A 15 26.56 12.90 -21.68
CA VAL A 15 26.74 11.48 -21.27
C VAL A 15 25.43 10.78 -20.96
N GLY A 16 24.32 11.51 -20.85
CA GLY A 16 23.03 10.93 -20.52
C GLY A 16 21.84 11.67 -21.12
N THR A 17 20.75 10.92 -21.31
CA THR A 17 19.47 11.43 -21.81
C THR A 17 18.35 10.86 -20.96
N GLY A 18 17.37 11.69 -20.60
CA GLY A 18 16.17 11.28 -19.86
C GLY A 18 14.97 12.19 -20.14
N LEU A 19 14.05 12.24 -19.19
CA LEU A 19 12.79 12.98 -19.27
C LEU A 19 12.84 14.26 -18.45
N THR A 20 12.54 15.40 -19.08
CA THR A 20 12.45 16.70 -18.40
C THR A 20 11.24 16.74 -17.48
N VAL A 21 11.48 17.07 -16.21
CA VAL A 21 10.44 17.21 -15.18
C VAL A 21 10.00 18.65 -14.97
N TYR A 22 10.96 19.57 -15.05
CA TYR A 22 10.84 21.00 -14.76
C TYR A 22 11.56 21.78 -15.86
N GLU A 23 10.79 22.54 -16.65
CA GLU A 23 11.32 23.31 -17.77
C GLU A 23 11.93 24.64 -17.28
N THR A 24 13.20 24.89 -17.63
CA THR A 24 13.84 26.20 -17.40
C THR A 24 14.94 26.48 -18.41
N ASP A 25 15.04 27.74 -18.82
CA ASP A 25 16.14 28.24 -19.66
C ASP A 25 17.39 28.58 -18.83
N GLN A 26 17.32 28.48 -17.50
CA GLN A 26 18.46 28.73 -16.63
C GLN A 26 19.46 27.58 -16.70
N VAL A 27 20.75 27.92 -16.72
CA VAL A 27 21.82 26.93 -16.65
C VAL A 27 21.84 26.30 -15.26
N VAL A 28 21.63 24.98 -15.21
CA VAL A 28 21.67 24.19 -13.99
C VAL A 28 22.97 23.42 -13.96
N GLU A 29 23.92 23.87 -13.15
CA GLU A 29 25.21 23.21 -12.93
C GLU A 29 25.41 22.91 -11.46
N GLY A 30 26.04 21.78 -11.16
CA GLY A 30 26.41 21.40 -9.80
C GLY A 30 27.25 20.13 -9.77
N VAL A 31 27.68 19.76 -8.58
CA VAL A 31 28.52 18.58 -8.31
C VAL A 31 27.64 17.37 -8.01
N VAL A 32 27.96 16.22 -8.59
CA VAL A 32 27.17 14.98 -8.42
C VAL A 32 27.36 14.39 -7.03
N LYS A 33 26.24 13.98 -6.43
CA LYS A 33 26.21 13.13 -5.24
C LYS A 33 25.23 11.96 -5.41
N TRP A 34 25.74 10.74 -5.43
CA TRP A 34 24.96 9.50 -5.42
C TRP A 34 24.42 9.21 -4.02
N LEU A 35 23.10 8.98 -3.92
CA LEU A 35 22.43 8.56 -2.69
C LEU A 35 21.69 7.24 -2.95
N GLU A 36 22.05 6.19 -2.20
CA GLU A 36 21.49 4.84 -2.37
C GLU A 36 20.64 4.41 -1.17
N THR A 37 21.05 4.78 0.04
CA THR A 37 20.42 4.36 1.30
C THR A 37 19.89 5.54 2.11
N PRO A 38 18.91 5.34 3.00
CA PRO A 38 18.45 6.39 3.91
C PRO A 38 19.59 6.97 4.75
N GLU A 39 20.56 6.14 5.14
CA GLU A 39 21.75 6.56 5.87
C GLU A 39 22.61 7.53 5.04
N ASP A 40 22.73 7.32 3.72
CA ASP A 40 23.43 8.24 2.82
C ASP A 40 22.74 9.61 2.78
N VAL A 41 21.39 9.63 2.76
CA VAL A 41 20.61 10.88 2.75
C VAL A 41 20.75 11.63 4.09
N ILE A 42 20.69 10.90 5.22
CA ILE A 42 20.91 11.49 6.55
C ILE A 42 22.31 12.08 6.65
N ALA A 43 23.33 11.32 6.24
CA ALA A 43 24.72 11.76 6.27
C ALA A 43 24.96 12.97 5.36
N PHE A 44 24.34 12.97 4.16
CA PHE A 44 24.43 14.06 3.20
C PHE A 44 23.96 15.40 3.76
N VAL A 45 22.83 15.43 4.47
CA VAL A 45 22.26 16.67 5.03
C VAL A 45 22.90 17.04 6.37
N ALA A 46 23.49 16.09 7.09
CA ALA A 46 24.21 16.34 8.33
C ALA A 46 25.63 16.89 8.13
N ASP A 47 26.21 16.71 6.93
CA ASP A 47 27.46 17.35 6.54
C ASP A 47 27.17 18.85 6.37
N ASP A 48 27.74 19.71 7.21
CA ASP A 48 27.55 21.19 7.20
C ASP A 48 28.06 21.86 5.89
N ALA A 49 28.24 21.09 4.82
CA ALA A 49 28.61 21.54 3.49
C ALA A 49 27.44 22.23 2.79
N ASP A 50 27.76 23.22 1.94
CA ASP A 50 26.77 23.90 1.13
C ASP A 50 26.21 22.95 0.05
N VAL A 51 24.98 22.47 0.26
CA VAL A 51 24.28 21.56 -0.66
C VAL A 51 23.70 22.28 -1.89
N SER A 52 23.71 23.62 -1.93
CA SER A 52 23.09 24.39 -3.01
C SER A 52 23.83 24.33 -4.35
N ASP A 53 25.07 23.81 -4.37
CA ASP A 53 25.85 23.46 -5.58
C ASP A 53 25.78 21.95 -5.88
N VAL A 54 24.95 21.16 -5.19
CA VAL A 54 24.90 19.69 -5.37
C VAL A 54 23.73 19.28 -6.27
N VAL A 55 24.00 18.43 -7.26
CA VAL A 55 22.98 17.69 -8.00
C VAL A 55 22.93 16.27 -7.47
N VAL A 56 21.80 15.92 -6.86
CA VAL A 56 21.59 14.58 -6.28
C VAL A 56 21.25 13.60 -7.40
N LEU A 57 21.90 12.45 -7.37
CA LEU A 57 21.64 11.31 -8.25
C LEU A 57 21.15 10.13 -7.41
N SER A 58 20.06 9.50 -7.83
CA SER A 58 19.55 8.27 -7.19
C SER A 58 19.03 7.27 -8.21
N ARG A 59 18.90 5.99 -7.83
CA ARG A 59 18.39 4.94 -8.73
C ARG A 59 16.93 5.20 -9.08
N GLY A 60 16.08 5.11 -8.07
CA GLY A 60 14.70 5.54 -8.09
C GLY A 60 14.51 6.71 -7.13
N GLY A 61 13.35 7.33 -7.18
CA GLY A 61 13.04 8.42 -6.29
C GLY A 61 11.55 8.44 -6.02
N THR A 62 11.16 7.77 -4.95
CA THR A 62 9.95 8.19 -4.23
C THR A 62 10.25 9.51 -3.54
N THR A 63 9.23 10.35 -3.37
CA THR A 63 9.37 11.67 -2.76
C THR A 63 9.95 11.56 -1.34
N THR A 64 9.50 10.52 -0.64
CA THR A 64 9.92 10.24 0.73
C THR A 64 11.40 9.91 0.87
N PHE A 65 12.04 9.26 -0.11
CA PHE A 65 13.47 8.94 -0.03
C PHE A 65 14.35 10.19 -0.04
N LEU A 66 14.08 11.13 -0.96
CA LEU A 66 14.85 12.37 -1.12
C LEU A 66 14.36 13.54 -0.26
N THR A 67 13.45 13.27 0.69
CA THR A 67 12.79 14.29 1.51
C THR A 67 13.76 15.30 2.12
N MET A 68 14.81 14.83 2.80
CA MET A 68 15.76 15.74 3.45
C MET A 68 16.62 16.50 2.44
N ALA A 69 16.98 15.88 1.31
CA ALA A 69 17.75 16.54 0.25
C ALA A 69 16.96 17.66 -0.43
N LEU A 70 15.67 17.44 -0.70
CA LEU A 70 14.78 18.46 -1.26
C LEU A 70 14.61 19.65 -0.29
N ASN A 71 14.39 19.37 1.01
CA ASN A 71 14.31 20.40 2.04
C ASN A 71 15.61 21.20 2.19
N ALA A 72 16.77 20.56 2.02
CA ALA A 72 18.06 21.22 2.11
C ALA A 72 18.34 22.16 0.91
N GLY A 73 17.55 22.07 -0.17
CA GLY A 73 17.62 22.99 -1.31
C GLY A 73 18.72 22.65 -2.31
N VAL A 74 18.85 21.36 -2.66
CA VAL A 74 19.78 20.88 -3.69
C VAL A 74 19.58 21.58 -5.05
N ARG A 75 20.66 21.68 -5.83
CA ARG A 75 20.68 22.40 -7.12
C ARG A 75 19.84 21.73 -8.20
N GLY A 76 19.73 20.41 -8.14
CA GLY A 76 18.98 19.61 -9.10
C GLY A 76 18.89 18.15 -8.68
N VAL A 77 18.04 17.41 -9.38
CA VAL A 77 17.82 15.98 -9.14
C VAL A 77 17.93 15.20 -10.45
N VAL A 78 18.62 14.06 -10.41
CA VAL A 78 18.68 13.11 -11.52
C VAL A 78 18.29 11.73 -11.01
N THR A 79 17.46 11.00 -11.75
CA THR A 79 17.11 9.61 -11.41
C THR A 79 17.30 8.66 -12.59
N LEU A 80 17.60 7.38 -12.31
CA LEU A 80 17.70 6.32 -13.32
C LEU A 80 16.33 5.71 -13.68
N GLN A 81 15.31 5.91 -12.83
CA GLN A 81 13.95 5.39 -12.99
C GLN A 81 12.91 6.46 -12.60
N GLY A 82 11.64 6.25 -12.99
CA GLY A 82 10.52 7.14 -12.70
C GLY A 82 10.09 8.04 -13.86
N ALA A 83 8.93 8.67 -13.71
CA ALA A 83 8.31 9.52 -14.73
C ALA A 83 8.10 10.95 -14.22
N PRO A 84 8.07 11.97 -15.11
CA PRO A 84 7.72 13.34 -14.74
C PRO A 84 6.39 13.48 -13.98
N GLU A 85 5.45 12.58 -14.23
CA GLU A 85 4.13 12.51 -13.59
C GLU A 85 4.16 11.85 -12.19
N SER A 86 5.30 11.32 -11.75
CA SER A 86 5.47 10.70 -10.43
C SER A 86 5.42 11.69 -9.28
N HIS A 87 5.24 11.20 -8.04
CA HIS A 87 5.27 12.05 -6.84
C HIS A 87 6.53 12.92 -6.76
N LEU A 88 7.72 12.33 -6.99
CA LEU A 88 8.97 13.09 -6.96
C LEU A 88 9.01 14.11 -8.10
N GLY A 89 8.47 13.75 -9.26
CA GLY A 89 8.39 14.66 -10.40
C GLY A 89 7.52 15.88 -10.10
N ILE A 90 6.38 15.65 -9.44
CA ILE A 90 5.51 16.71 -8.93
C ILE A 90 6.27 17.58 -7.94
N LEU A 91 6.87 17.00 -6.89
CA LEU A 91 7.54 17.79 -5.86
C LEU A 91 8.75 18.57 -6.37
N CYS A 92 9.54 18.03 -7.31
CA CYS A 92 10.60 18.82 -7.94
C CYS A 92 10.04 20.09 -8.60
N ARG A 93 8.87 20.02 -9.26
CA ARG A 93 8.19 21.22 -9.78
C ARG A 93 7.70 22.15 -8.68
N GLU A 94 7.08 21.60 -7.65
CA GLU A 94 6.55 22.38 -6.53
C GLU A 94 7.67 23.11 -5.77
N TYR A 95 8.86 22.52 -5.62
CA TYR A 95 10.02 23.20 -5.03
C TYR A 95 10.77 24.11 -6.02
N GLY A 96 10.52 23.97 -7.32
CA GLY A 96 11.29 24.66 -8.36
C GLY A 96 12.71 24.11 -8.53
N ILE A 97 12.91 22.83 -8.21
CA ILE A 97 14.19 22.13 -8.33
C ILE A 97 14.22 21.45 -9.71
N PRO A 98 15.16 21.84 -10.61
CA PRO A 98 15.30 21.22 -11.91
C PRO A 98 15.60 19.72 -11.79
N ALA A 99 14.89 18.90 -12.55
CA ALA A 99 15.06 17.46 -12.50
C ALA A 99 14.97 16.78 -13.86
N VAL A 100 15.79 15.73 -14.03
CA VAL A 100 15.77 14.82 -15.19
C VAL A 100 15.59 13.40 -14.69
N MET A 101 14.56 12.71 -15.15
CA MET A 101 14.20 11.36 -14.70
C MET A 101 14.42 10.30 -15.77
N SER A 102 14.53 9.04 -15.34
CA SER A 102 14.78 7.90 -16.24
C SER A 102 15.99 8.12 -17.16
N VAL A 103 17.07 8.67 -16.59
CA VAL A 103 18.30 8.95 -17.33
C VAL A 103 19.04 7.65 -17.60
N THR A 104 19.36 7.42 -18.88
CA THR A 104 20.32 6.40 -19.30
C THR A 104 21.66 7.07 -19.54
N PHE A 105 22.72 6.57 -18.88
CA PHE A 105 24.08 7.07 -19.03
C PHE A 105 24.93 6.15 -19.92
N ASP A 106 25.57 6.75 -20.92
CA ASP A 106 26.47 6.07 -21.85
C ASP A 106 27.89 5.92 -21.29
N LYS A 107 28.29 6.80 -20.36
CA LYS A 107 29.63 6.85 -19.75
C LYS A 107 29.54 7.20 -18.27
N GLY A 108 30.46 6.64 -17.48
CA GLY A 108 30.56 6.91 -16.05
C GLY A 108 31.24 5.77 -15.29
N VAL A 109 31.12 5.78 -13.97
CA VAL A 109 31.55 4.69 -13.07
C VAL A 109 30.41 3.71 -12.82
N ARG A 110 30.75 2.52 -12.29
CA ARG A 110 29.79 1.49 -11.92
C ARG A 110 29.36 1.60 -10.47
N THR A 111 28.05 1.54 -10.22
CA THR A 111 27.50 1.38 -8.87
C THR A 111 27.77 -0.04 -8.32
N GLY A 112 27.48 -0.27 -7.04
CA GLY A 112 27.51 -1.62 -6.46
C GLY A 112 26.56 -2.62 -7.13
N ARG A 113 25.50 -2.14 -7.81
CA ARG A 113 24.54 -2.95 -8.57
C ARG A 113 24.85 -3.00 -10.08
N GLY A 114 25.91 -2.35 -10.54
CA GLY A 114 26.39 -2.40 -11.94
C GLY A 114 25.83 -1.32 -12.87
N GLU A 115 25.05 -0.35 -12.38
CA GLU A 115 24.56 0.77 -13.21
C GLU A 115 25.70 1.72 -13.58
N THR A 116 25.61 2.33 -14.77
CA THR A 116 26.53 3.42 -15.16
C THR A 116 26.00 4.74 -14.60
N ILE A 117 26.84 5.47 -13.86
CA ILE A 117 26.52 6.82 -13.38
C ILE A 117 27.75 7.75 -13.42
N PRO A 118 27.58 9.09 -13.49
CA PRO A 118 28.67 10.02 -13.21
C PRO A 118 29.25 9.77 -11.80
N ALA A 119 30.56 9.90 -11.64
CA ALA A 119 31.21 9.70 -10.34
C ALA A 119 30.86 10.82 -9.34
N ASP A 120 30.82 10.47 -8.05
CA ASP A 120 30.69 11.44 -6.97
C ASP A 120 31.78 12.54 -7.08
N GLY A 121 31.38 13.79 -6.88
CA GLY A 121 32.30 14.94 -6.91
C GLY A 121 32.56 15.53 -8.30
N VAL A 122 32.02 14.93 -9.37
CA VAL A 122 32.13 15.43 -10.75
C VAL A 122 31.13 16.54 -11.01
N ARG A 123 31.51 17.58 -11.75
CA ARG A 123 30.60 18.65 -12.15
C ARG A 123 29.76 18.26 -13.37
N ILE A 124 28.45 18.51 -13.28
CA ILE A 124 27.49 18.27 -14.36
C ILE A 124 26.67 19.51 -14.69
N ARG A 125 26.13 19.53 -15.91
CA ARG A 125 25.14 20.48 -16.40
C ARG A 125 23.87 19.73 -16.80
N LEU A 126 22.72 20.17 -16.29
CA LEU A 126 21.40 19.70 -16.73
C LEU A 126 20.86 20.67 -17.78
N ASP A 127 20.51 20.14 -18.95
CA ASP A 127 19.76 20.85 -19.98
C ASP A 127 18.30 20.36 -19.92
N VAL A 128 17.44 21.24 -19.43
CA VAL A 128 16.00 21.03 -19.22
C VAL A 128 15.15 22.09 -19.91
N SER A 129 15.69 22.76 -20.94
CA SER A 129 14.93 23.79 -21.67
C SER A 129 13.87 23.20 -22.63
N GLU A 130 13.97 21.91 -22.96
CA GLU A 130 13.06 21.22 -23.89
C GLU A 130 12.31 20.05 -23.19
N ARG A 131 11.12 19.71 -23.69
CA ARG A 131 10.32 18.54 -23.28
C ARG A 131 9.89 17.74 -24.51
N PRO A 132 9.88 16.38 -24.48
CA PRO A 132 10.12 15.51 -23.32
C PRO A 132 11.59 15.28 -22.94
N GLN A 133 12.55 15.66 -23.79
CA GLN A 133 13.94 15.24 -23.63
C GLN A 133 14.76 16.18 -22.74
N GLY A 134 15.27 15.64 -21.63
CA GLY A 134 16.30 16.29 -20.80
C GLY A 134 17.67 15.67 -21.05
N ARG A 135 18.74 16.46 -20.94
CA ARG A 135 20.12 15.99 -21.18
C ARG A 135 21.00 16.24 -19.96
N VAL A 136 21.90 15.29 -19.71
CA VAL A 136 22.92 15.40 -18.66
C VAL A 136 24.29 15.47 -19.32
N LEU A 137 25.01 16.54 -19.05
CA LEU A 137 26.36 16.76 -19.52
C LEU A 137 27.33 16.72 -18.34
N VAL A 138 28.49 16.09 -18.55
CA VAL A 138 29.56 15.93 -17.55
C VAL A 138 30.79 16.70 -18.00
N GLU A 139 31.57 17.25 -17.06
CA GLU A 139 32.85 17.88 -17.36
C GLU A 139 33.84 16.93 -18.07
N GLU A 140 34.59 17.44 -19.03
CA GLU A 140 35.54 16.66 -19.82
C GLU A 140 36.65 16.06 -18.93
N GLY A 141 36.92 14.76 -19.10
CA GLY A 141 37.94 14.05 -18.32
C GLY A 141 37.43 13.45 -17.00
N ALA A 142 36.12 13.46 -16.75
CA ALA A 142 35.52 12.76 -15.63
C ALA A 142 35.84 11.25 -15.62
N PRO A 143 35.92 10.60 -14.45
CA PRO A 143 36.22 9.18 -14.34
C PRO A 143 35.20 8.29 -15.08
N VAL A 144 35.70 7.30 -15.82
CA VAL A 144 34.90 6.29 -16.53
C VAL A 144 35.45 4.89 -16.19
N ASP A 145 34.55 3.95 -15.97
CA ASP A 145 34.88 2.53 -15.86
C ASP A 145 34.57 1.82 -17.19
N ASP A 146 35.63 1.54 -17.95
CA ASP A 146 35.58 0.83 -19.25
C ASP A 146 35.63 -0.71 -19.12
N SER A 147 35.52 -1.24 -17.89
CA SER A 147 35.52 -2.68 -17.66
C SER A 147 34.28 -3.33 -18.32
N PRO A 148 34.40 -4.56 -18.87
CA PRO A 148 33.26 -5.28 -19.42
C PRO A 148 32.19 -5.51 -18.36
N ALA A 149 30.92 -5.41 -18.75
CA ALA A 149 29.79 -5.58 -17.84
C ALA A 149 29.84 -6.97 -17.14
N PRO A 150 29.43 -7.06 -15.87
CA PRO A 150 29.38 -8.34 -15.16
C PRO A 150 28.47 -9.34 -15.89
N GLU A 151 28.85 -10.62 -15.94
CA GLU A 151 28.00 -11.70 -16.49
C GLU A 151 26.65 -11.84 -15.74
N SER A 152 26.54 -11.27 -14.53
CA SER A 152 25.33 -11.26 -13.70
C SER A 152 24.37 -10.10 -14.00
N ALA A 153 24.68 -9.23 -14.96
CA ALA A 153 23.75 -8.18 -15.36
C ALA A 153 22.50 -8.81 -15.99
N ALA A 154 21.31 -8.46 -15.48
CA ALA A 154 20.06 -8.89 -16.07
C ALA A 154 20.05 -8.53 -17.56
N PRO A 155 19.62 -9.44 -18.47
CA PRO A 155 19.59 -9.14 -19.88
C PRO A 155 18.73 -7.89 -20.13
N ALA A 156 19.23 -6.97 -20.95
CA ALA A 156 18.44 -5.82 -21.39
C ALA A 156 17.19 -6.32 -22.12
N MET A 157 16.04 -5.71 -21.82
CA MET A 157 14.79 -6.01 -22.51
C MET A 157 14.97 -5.88 -24.03
N SER A 158 14.39 -6.79 -24.78
CA SER A 158 14.40 -6.71 -26.24
C SER A 158 13.64 -5.46 -26.72
N ALA A 159 13.96 -4.98 -27.91
CA ALA A 159 13.28 -3.82 -28.50
C ALA A 159 11.77 -4.07 -28.70
N GLU A 160 11.36 -5.32 -28.91
CA GLU A 160 9.96 -5.71 -29.04
C GLU A 160 9.23 -5.64 -27.69
N GLU A 161 9.83 -6.16 -26.62
CA GLU A 161 9.27 -6.06 -25.27
C GLU A 161 9.14 -4.60 -24.82
N LEU A 162 10.15 -3.77 -25.10
CA LEU A 162 10.10 -2.34 -24.80
C LEU A 162 8.97 -1.64 -25.56
N ALA A 163 8.81 -1.93 -26.85
CA ALA A 163 7.72 -1.36 -27.66
C ALA A 163 6.34 -1.78 -27.16
N GLN A 164 6.18 -3.03 -26.68
CA GLN A 164 4.94 -3.50 -26.10
C GLN A 164 4.61 -2.80 -24.78
N ILE A 165 5.60 -2.59 -23.91
CA ILE A 165 5.42 -1.82 -22.67
C ILE A 165 5.04 -0.38 -22.97
N MET A 166 5.71 0.26 -23.93
CA MET A 166 5.37 1.64 -24.35
C MET A 166 3.93 1.72 -24.86
N LEU A 167 3.48 0.75 -25.67
CA LEU A 167 2.10 0.71 -26.14
C LEU A 167 1.09 0.58 -24.97
N LEU A 168 1.40 -0.25 -23.97
CA LEU A 168 0.55 -0.43 -22.79
C LEU A 168 0.56 0.78 -21.84
N LEU A 169 1.61 1.60 -21.87
CA LEU A 169 1.67 2.88 -21.14
C LEU A 169 0.85 3.99 -21.83
N GLU A 170 0.75 3.94 -23.17
CA GLU A 170 0.02 4.92 -23.97
C GLU A 170 -1.46 4.59 -24.14
N LYS A 171 -1.81 3.29 -24.17
CA LYS A 171 -3.19 2.81 -24.39
C LYS A 171 -3.52 1.60 -23.52
N PHE A 172 -4.65 1.66 -22.83
CA PHE A 172 -5.17 0.55 -22.03
C PHE A 172 -5.53 -0.63 -22.94
N GLY A 173 -4.99 -1.80 -22.60
CA GLY A 173 -5.07 -3.00 -23.44
C GLY A 173 -4.50 -2.81 -24.85
N GLY A 174 -3.66 -1.78 -25.07
CA GLY A 174 -3.13 -1.38 -26.36
C GLY A 174 -4.12 -0.69 -27.30
N VAL A 175 -5.35 -0.41 -26.85
CA VAL A 175 -6.45 0.06 -27.72
C VAL A 175 -7.19 1.30 -27.21
N VAL A 176 -7.49 1.39 -25.91
CA VAL A 176 -8.25 2.53 -25.37
C VAL A 176 -7.29 3.66 -24.99
N PRO A 177 -7.44 4.89 -25.53
CA PRO A 177 -6.55 6.00 -25.21
C PRO A 177 -6.76 6.54 -23.79
N LYS A 178 -5.89 7.46 -23.38
CA LYS A 178 -6.04 8.27 -22.16
C LYS A 178 -7.07 9.39 -22.32
N GLY A 179 -7.49 9.96 -21.20
CA GLY A 179 -8.23 11.22 -21.17
C GLY A 179 -9.68 11.10 -21.68
N VAL A 180 -10.22 12.22 -22.16
CA VAL A 180 -11.63 12.35 -22.59
C VAL A 180 -11.98 11.40 -23.74
N GLU A 181 -11.04 11.09 -24.63
CA GLU A 181 -11.30 10.12 -25.71
C GLU A 181 -11.41 8.69 -25.18
N GLY A 182 -10.62 8.33 -24.17
CA GLY A 182 -10.74 7.04 -23.51
C GLY A 182 -12.06 6.90 -22.76
N ASP A 183 -12.47 7.96 -22.05
CA ASP A 183 -13.76 8.04 -21.38
C ASP A 183 -14.91 7.78 -22.36
N ARG A 184 -14.91 8.45 -23.52
CA ARG A 184 -15.92 8.23 -24.57
C ARG A 184 -16.03 6.77 -24.99
N VAL A 185 -14.89 6.11 -25.24
CA VAL A 185 -14.85 4.68 -25.61
C VAL A 185 -15.36 3.80 -24.48
N MET A 186 -15.03 4.10 -23.22
CA MET A 186 -15.49 3.31 -22.08
C MET A 186 -16.98 3.51 -21.80
N GLN A 187 -17.51 4.72 -21.96
CA GLN A 187 -18.94 4.98 -21.87
C GLN A 187 -19.75 4.26 -22.95
N GLU A 188 -19.22 4.15 -24.18
CA GLU A 188 -19.86 3.39 -25.26
C GLU A 188 -19.92 1.88 -24.97
N LYS A 189 -19.05 1.35 -24.10
CA LYS A 189 -19.02 -0.07 -23.70
C LYS A 189 -19.99 -0.40 -22.56
N MET A 190 -20.33 0.55 -21.70
CA MET A 190 -21.24 0.32 -20.58
C MET A 190 -22.67 0.03 -21.07
N THR A 191 -23.35 -0.94 -20.47
CA THR A 191 -24.76 -1.26 -20.76
C THR A 191 -25.72 -0.59 -19.77
N THR A 192 -25.21 -0.14 -18.62
CA THR A 192 -25.96 0.45 -17.52
C THR A 192 -25.59 1.92 -17.28
N LYS A 193 -26.28 2.56 -16.33
CA LYS A 193 -25.98 3.92 -15.83
C LYS A 193 -25.46 3.88 -14.39
N VAL A 194 -24.79 2.80 -14.00
CA VAL A 194 -24.27 2.59 -12.62
C VAL A 194 -23.39 3.75 -12.14
N LEU A 195 -22.60 4.34 -13.03
CA LEU A 195 -21.69 5.46 -12.74
C LEU A 195 -22.37 6.84 -12.71
N TYR A 196 -23.70 6.88 -12.73
CA TYR A 196 -24.50 8.10 -12.58
C TYR A 196 -25.32 8.03 -11.30
N VAL A 197 -25.43 9.14 -10.57
CA VAL A 197 -26.15 9.22 -9.28
C VAL A 197 -27.41 10.10 -9.35
N ASP A 198 -28.03 10.15 -10.53
CA ASP A 198 -29.26 10.94 -10.76
C ASP A 198 -30.50 10.37 -10.06
N ASP A 199 -30.50 9.07 -9.76
CA ASP A 199 -31.57 8.43 -8.98
C ASP A 199 -31.43 8.74 -7.49
N ASP A 200 -32.49 9.23 -6.86
CA ASP A 200 -32.50 9.54 -5.42
C ASP A 200 -32.66 8.27 -4.55
N ALA A 201 -33.22 7.19 -5.10
CA ALA A 201 -33.46 5.96 -4.33
C ALA A 201 -32.18 5.13 -4.12
N LEU A 202 -31.23 5.20 -5.06
CA LEU A 202 -29.96 4.45 -5.09
C LEU A 202 -30.11 3.03 -4.52
N PRO A 203 -30.91 2.18 -5.18
CA PRO A 203 -31.12 0.80 -4.74
C PRO A 203 -29.80 0.02 -4.75
N ASP A 204 -29.83 -1.17 -4.15
CA ASP A 204 -28.69 -2.07 -4.19
C ASP A 204 -28.44 -2.53 -5.62
N LEU A 205 -27.17 -2.64 -5.99
CA LEU A 205 -26.75 -2.83 -7.37
C LEU A 205 -27.05 -4.25 -7.84
N THR A 206 -27.28 -4.39 -9.13
CA THR A 206 -27.24 -5.68 -9.82
C THR A 206 -25.80 -6.10 -10.11
N ARG A 207 -25.60 -7.38 -10.47
CA ARG A 207 -24.29 -7.88 -10.91
C ARG A 207 -23.84 -7.27 -12.24
N GLU A 208 -24.79 -7.01 -13.14
CA GLU A 208 -24.51 -6.31 -14.41
C GLU A 208 -23.96 -4.90 -14.13
N GLU A 209 -24.62 -4.14 -13.25
CA GLU A 209 -24.18 -2.79 -12.87
C GLU A 209 -22.79 -2.79 -12.23
N VAL A 210 -22.50 -3.68 -11.27
CA VAL A 210 -21.14 -3.70 -10.68
C VAL A 210 -20.07 -4.15 -11.69
N ASN A 211 -20.38 -5.04 -12.62
CA ASN A 211 -19.43 -5.48 -13.64
C ASN A 211 -19.12 -4.38 -14.66
N ASP A 212 -20.11 -3.56 -15.03
CA ASP A 212 -19.90 -2.33 -15.80
C ASP A 212 -18.99 -1.35 -15.05
N ALA A 213 -19.23 -1.17 -13.75
CA ALA A 213 -18.41 -0.31 -12.91
C ALA A 213 -16.96 -0.80 -12.84
N ILE A 214 -16.73 -2.10 -12.58
CA ILE A 214 -15.39 -2.72 -12.59
C ILE A 214 -14.70 -2.44 -13.93
N GLY A 215 -15.38 -2.67 -15.05
CA GLY A 215 -14.81 -2.44 -16.38
C GLY A 215 -14.35 -1.00 -16.61
N TYR A 216 -15.15 -0.01 -16.21
CA TYR A 216 -14.76 1.40 -16.32
C TYR A 216 -13.64 1.77 -15.34
N TYR A 217 -13.76 1.38 -14.07
CA TYR A 217 -12.76 1.67 -13.03
C TYR A 217 -11.39 1.10 -13.39
N THR A 218 -11.34 -0.05 -14.06
CA THR A 218 -10.07 -0.63 -14.54
C THR A 218 -9.34 0.30 -15.50
N TRP A 219 -10.07 0.88 -16.45
CA TRP A 219 -9.50 1.86 -17.37
C TRP A 219 -9.19 3.19 -16.67
N ASN A 220 -10.08 3.67 -15.80
CA ASN A 220 -9.89 4.92 -15.06
C ASN A 220 -8.65 4.87 -14.15
N GLU A 221 -8.43 3.74 -13.48
CA GLU A 221 -7.25 3.49 -12.68
C GLU A 221 -5.98 3.46 -13.53
N TRP A 222 -6.03 2.80 -14.69
CA TRP A 222 -4.93 2.85 -15.66
C TRP A 222 -4.69 4.29 -16.16
N ASP A 223 -5.73 5.05 -16.47
CA ASP A 223 -5.61 6.44 -16.95
C ASP A 223 -4.90 7.33 -15.93
N ALA A 224 -5.27 7.18 -14.65
CA ALA A 224 -4.70 7.90 -13.52
C ALA A 224 -3.28 7.44 -13.13
N LEU A 225 -2.95 6.15 -13.26
CA LEU A 225 -1.77 5.56 -12.64
C LEU A 225 -0.78 4.87 -13.59
N ALA A 226 -1.08 4.65 -14.88
CA ALA A 226 -0.22 3.86 -15.76
C ALA A 226 1.22 4.37 -15.84
N SER A 227 1.45 5.69 -15.84
CA SER A 227 2.79 6.26 -15.82
C SER A 227 3.57 5.89 -14.55
N ARG A 228 2.87 5.65 -13.44
CA ARG A 228 3.47 5.22 -12.16
C ARG A 228 3.99 3.79 -12.18
N ALA A 229 3.59 2.96 -13.15
CA ALA A 229 4.18 1.63 -13.31
C ALA A 229 5.70 1.69 -13.61
N THR A 230 6.20 2.86 -14.02
CA THR A 230 7.64 3.12 -14.25
C THR A 230 8.36 3.71 -13.03
N GLU A 231 7.65 4.01 -11.95
CA GLU A 231 8.26 4.48 -10.71
C GLU A 231 9.06 3.35 -10.06
N GLY A 232 10.36 3.59 -9.90
CA GLY A 232 11.31 2.64 -9.34
C GLY A 232 11.13 2.35 -7.85
N GLU A 233 12.02 1.52 -7.31
CA GLU A 233 12.09 1.20 -5.88
C GLU A 233 12.40 2.46 -5.04
N SER A 234 11.79 2.57 -3.86
CA SER A 234 12.19 3.55 -2.84
C SER A 234 13.35 2.98 -2.01
N GLY A 235 14.34 3.82 -1.70
CA GLY A 235 15.35 3.47 -0.69
C GLY A 235 14.83 3.49 0.75
N LEU A 236 13.70 4.14 1.04
CA LEU A 236 13.15 4.28 2.39
C LEU A 236 11.91 3.40 2.63
N ILE A 237 10.93 3.43 1.72
CA ILE A 237 9.60 2.86 1.91
C ILE A 237 9.30 1.80 0.85
N PRO A 238 9.16 0.51 1.21
CA PRO A 238 8.95 -0.60 0.26
C PRO A 238 7.53 -0.57 -0.35
N ARG A 239 7.39 0.24 -1.41
CA ARG A 239 6.10 0.62 -1.97
C ARG A 239 5.32 -0.54 -2.53
N GLN A 240 5.89 -1.28 -3.47
CA GLN A 240 5.20 -2.36 -4.15
C GLN A 240 4.70 -3.40 -3.14
N GLU A 241 5.50 -3.71 -2.12
CA GLU A 241 5.13 -4.65 -1.07
C GLU A 241 3.97 -4.14 -0.19
N TYR A 242 4.01 -2.88 0.26
CA TYR A 242 2.90 -2.35 1.05
C TYR A 242 1.63 -2.16 0.21
N GLU A 243 1.75 -1.81 -1.08
CA GLU A 243 0.61 -1.66 -1.98
C GLU A 243 -0.08 -3.02 -2.18
N ALA A 244 0.70 -4.09 -2.43
CA ALA A 244 0.16 -5.44 -2.55
C ALA A 244 -0.56 -5.88 -1.26
N MET A 245 0.06 -5.66 -0.11
CA MET A 245 -0.49 -6.05 1.19
C MET A 245 -1.74 -5.21 1.54
N GLY A 246 -1.68 -3.89 1.36
CA GLY A 246 -2.77 -2.96 1.64
C GLY A 246 -3.99 -3.17 0.75
N LEU A 247 -3.79 -3.33 -0.56
CA LEU A 247 -4.88 -3.61 -1.51
C LEU A 247 -5.52 -4.97 -1.23
N MET A 248 -4.73 -6.03 -1.01
CA MET A 248 -5.28 -7.34 -0.63
C MET A 248 -6.05 -7.27 0.69
N ASN A 249 -5.61 -6.45 1.65
CA ASN A 249 -6.36 -6.21 2.89
C ASN A 249 -7.69 -5.47 2.64
N CYS A 250 -7.76 -4.54 1.69
CA CYS A 250 -9.02 -3.87 1.33
C CYS A 250 -10.11 -4.86 0.89
N TRP A 251 -9.76 -5.94 0.18
CA TRP A 251 -10.71 -6.99 -0.19
C TRP A 251 -11.40 -7.63 1.02
N PHE A 252 -10.64 -7.94 2.08
CA PHE A 252 -11.18 -8.56 3.28
C PHE A 252 -11.91 -7.56 4.18
N MET A 253 -11.48 -6.31 4.21
CA MET A 253 -11.86 -5.35 5.26
C MET A 253 -12.89 -4.31 4.81
N HIS A 254 -12.70 -3.67 3.66
CA HIS A 254 -13.55 -2.55 3.23
C HIS A 254 -15.03 -2.91 3.10
N PRO A 255 -15.43 -4.04 2.46
CA PRO A 255 -16.84 -4.39 2.38
C PRO A 255 -17.52 -4.50 3.74
N LYS A 256 -16.81 -5.05 4.75
CA LYS A 256 -17.29 -5.18 6.13
C LYS A 256 -17.48 -3.80 6.77
N TRP A 257 -16.49 -2.92 6.64
CA TRP A 257 -16.53 -1.58 7.23
C TRP A 257 -17.59 -0.69 6.58
N LEU A 258 -17.68 -0.67 5.25
CA LEU A 258 -18.66 0.12 4.52
C LEU A 258 -20.10 -0.28 4.85
N ARG A 259 -20.35 -1.59 4.97
CA ARG A 259 -21.65 -2.12 5.41
C ARG A 259 -21.95 -1.70 6.84
N ALA A 260 -21.00 -1.86 7.77
CA ALA A 260 -21.17 -1.45 9.16
C ALA A 260 -21.46 0.06 9.29
N ILE A 261 -20.70 0.90 8.57
CA ILE A 261 -20.94 2.35 8.55
C ILE A 261 -22.35 2.66 8.04
N GLU A 262 -22.76 2.07 6.92
CA GLU A 262 -24.11 2.28 6.39
C GLU A 262 -25.21 1.79 7.34
N ASP A 263 -25.01 0.65 8.02
CA ASP A 263 -25.98 0.12 8.98
C ASP A 263 -26.10 1.05 10.21
N GLY A 264 -24.99 1.68 10.61
CA GLY A 264 -24.93 2.63 11.73
C GLY A 264 -25.60 3.98 11.45
N VAL A 265 -25.32 4.60 10.29
CA VAL A 265 -25.82 5.95 9.96
C VAL A 265 -26.97 5.98 8.95
N GLY A 266 -27.29 4.85 8.33
CA GLY A 266 -28.26 4.72 7.26
C GLY A 266 -27.77 5.28 5.92
N LYS A 267 -28.47 4.93 4.83
CA LYS A 267 -28.15 5.39 3.45
C LYS A 267 -28.09 6.92 3.36
N GLN A 268 -29.01 7.64 4.01
CA GLN A 268 -29.02 9.11 4.02
C GLN A 268 -27.84 9.67 4.83
N GLY A 269 -27.46 9.06 5.95
CA GLY A 269 -26.30 9.49 6.73
C GLY A 269 -25.00 9.42 5.92
N VAL A 270 -24.82 8.36 5.12
CA VAL A 270 -23.66 8.24 4.20
C VAL A 270 -23.63 9.40 3.18
N ILE A 271 -24.79 9.75 2.61
CA ILE A 271 -24.94 10.88 1.68
C ILE A 271 -24.60 12.20 2.37
N ASP A 272 -25.15 12.43 3.57
CA ASP A 272 -24.96 13.67 4.33
C ASP A 272 -23.50 13.87 4.75
N ILE A 273 -22.83 12.78 5.18
CA ILE A 273 -21.39 12.77 5.48
C ILE A 273 -20.61 13.17 4.24
N ALA A 274 -20.82 12.52 3.10
CA ALA A 274 -20.06 12.84 1.88
C ALA A 274 -20.33 14.27 1.37
N ALA A 275 -21.53 14.81 1.58
CA ALA A 275 -21.90 16.17 1.21
C ALA A 275 -21.18 17.26 2.04
N THR A 276 -20.49 16.90 3.13
CA THR A 276 -19.65 17.85 3.89
C THR A 276 -18.48 18.40 3.07
N ALA A 277 -17.98 17.63 2.11
CA ALA A 277 -16.88 18.02 1.23
C ALA A 277 -17.14 19.31 0.45
N LYS A 278 -18.40 19.66 0.22
CA LYS A 278 -18.79 20.90 -0.48
C LYS A 278 -18.62 22.15 0.37
N ARG A 279 -18.65 21.98 1.70
CA ARG A 279 -18.73 23.06 2.70
C ARG A 279 -17.49 23.16 3.57
N GLU A 280 -16.63 22.15 3.59
CA GLU A 280 -15.42 22.12 4.40
C GLU A 280 -14.15 22.05 3.56
N ILE A 281 -13.13 22.79 3.97
CA ILE A 281 -11.76 22.67 3.46
C ILE A 281 -10.90 21.90 4.46
N GLY A 282 -9.77 21.33 4.00
CA GLY A 282 -8.91 20.56 4.86
C GLY A 282 -9.60 19.31 5.40
N THR A 283 -10.46 18.69 4.59
CA THR A 283 -11.17 17.45 4.90
C THR A 283 -10.69 16.31 4.02
N LYS A 284 -10.50 15.13 4.63
CA LYS A 284 -10.19 13.89 3.88
C LYS A 284 -11.44 13.21 3.32
N ILE A 285 -12.64 13.76 3.54
CA ILE A 285 -13.83 13.41 2.76
C ILE A 285 -13.65 14.06 1.39
N ASN A 286 -12.91 13.38 0.53
CA ASN A 286 -12.54 13.88 -0.80
C ASN A 286 -12.59 12.75 -1.84
N MET A 287 -12.28 13.11 -3.07
CA MET A 287 -12.42 12.23 -4.21
C MET A 287 -11.49 11.01 -4.15
N LEU A 288 -10.24 11.18 -3.73
CA LEU A 288 -9.26 10.08 -3.61
C LEU A 288 -9.76 9.00 -2.65
N HIS A 289 -10.26 9.40 -1.48
CA HIS A 289 -10.74 8.44 -0.48
C HIS A 289 -11.97 7.67 -0.97
N ILE A 290 -12.92 8.35 -1.61
CA ILE A 290 -14.13 7.69 -2.17
C ILE A 290 -13.73 6.75 -3.31
N TRP A 291 -12.87 7.21 -4.23
CA TRP A 291 -12.37 6.45 -5.36
C TRP A 291 -11.65 5.18 -4.92
N ALA A 292 -10.77 5.31 -3.92
CA ALA A 292 -10.00 4.19 -3.40
C ALA A 292 -10.88 3.11 -2.75
N MET A 293 -11.92 3.51 -1.99
CA MET A 293 -12.90 2.55 -1.44
C MET A 293 -13.75 1.85 -2.51
N ALA A 294 -13.84 2.40 -3.73
CA ALA A 294 -14.54 1.77 -4.85
C ALA A 294 -13.66 0.70 -5.54
N THR A 295 -12.39 1.03 -5.82
CA THR A 295 -11.52 0.18 -6.65
C THR A 295 -10.66 -0.80 -5.86
N ALA A 296 -10.12 -0.39 -4.70
CA ALA A 296 -9.16 -1.18 -3.93
C ALA A 296 -9.68 -2.57 -3.53
N PRO A 297 -10.96 -2.77 -3.16
CA PRO A 297 -11.48 -4.10 -2.86
C PRO A 297 -11.44 -5.06 -4.07
N SER A 298 -11.74 -4.54 -5.27
CA SER A 298 -11.71 -5.32 -6.52
C SER A 298 -10.28 -5.67 -6.92
N PHE A 299 -9.36 -4.72 -6.81
CA PHE A 299 -7.94 -4.97 -7.05
C PHE A 299 -7.38 -5.99 -6.06
N GLY A 300 -7.68 -5.81 -4.77
CA GLY A 300 -7.29 -6.73 -3.70
C GLY A 300 -7.79 -8.15 -3.92
N ARG A 301 -9.02 -8.30 -4.44
CA ARG A 301 -9.57 -9.61 -4.84
C ARG A 301 -8.74 -10.22 -5.98
N GLY A 302 -8.33 -9.42 -6.96
CA GLY A 302 -7.44 -9.87 -8.04
C GLY A 302 -6.11 -10.42 -7.51
N ILE A 303 -5.49 -9.74 -6.54
CA ILE A 303 -4.26 -10.23 -5.89
C ILE A 303 -4.51 -11.56 -5.17
N ALA A 304 -5.62 -11.68 -4.43
CA ALA A 304 -5.95 -12.91 -3.71
C ALA A 304 -6.22 -14.09 -4.66
N LEU A 305 -6.82 -13.84 -5.83
CA LEU A 305 -7.03 -14.82 -6.89
C LEU A 305 -5.72 -15.27 -7.54
N GLU A 306 -4.79 -14.35 -7.81
CA GLU A 306 -3.46 -14.67 -8.34
C GLU A 306 -2.65 -15.58 -7.41
N LEU A 307 -2.84 -15.41 -6.11
CA LEU A 307 -2.26 -16.24 -5.05
C LEU A 307 -3.03 -17.55 -4.80
N ASN A 308 -4.08 -17.84 -5.59
CA ASN A 308 -4.97 -19.00 -5.46
C ASN A 308 -5.62 -19.14 -4.07
N LEU A 309 -5.80 -18.03 -3.34
CA LEU A 309 -6.31 -18.06 -1.96
C LEU A 309 -7.77 -18.49 -1.88
N HIS A 310 -8.56 -18.18 -2.91
CA HIS A 310 -9.97 -18.56 -3.06
C HIS A 310 -10.38 -18.56 -4.53
N GLU A 311 -11.57 -19.07 -4.82
CA GLU A 311 -12.13 -19.10 -6.17
C GLU A 311 -12.83 -17.77 -6.53
N GLU A 312 -13.17 -17.58 -7.80
CA GLU A 312 -13.83 -16.36 -8.28
C GLU A 312 -15.23 -16.15 -7.66
N ASP A 313 -15.96 -17.21 -7.34
CA ASP A 313 -17.31 -17.12 -6.77
C ASP A 313 -17.31 -16.81 -5.26
N TYR A 314 -16.16 -16.91 -4.59
CA TYR A 314 -16.04 -16.65 -3.15
C TYR A 314 -16.35 -15.19 -2.80
N LYS A 315 -17.43 -15.00 -2.04
CA LYS A 315 -17.90 -13.73 -1.47
C LYS A 315 -17.97 -12.58 -2.49
N GLY A 316 -18.12 -12.88 -3.78
CA GLY A 316 -18.07 -11.89 -4.86
C GLY A 316 -19.11 -10.76 -4.74
N ASP A 317 -20.26 -11.05 -4.13
CA ASP A 317 -21.31 -10.05 -3.85
C ASP A 317 -20.85 -8.92 -2.91
N ARG A 318 -19.78 -9.11 -2.15
CA ARG A 318 -19.19 -8.05 -1.32
C ARG A 318 -18.71 -6.86 -2.14
N ILE A 319 -18.20 -7.08 -3.36
CA ILE A 319 -17.79 -5.97 -4.25
C ILE A 319 -19.02 -5.13 -4.63
N ARG A 320 -20.11 -5.79 -5.03
CA ARG A 320 -21.39 -5.17 -5.38
C ARG A 320 -21.94 -4.34 -4.22
N ASP A 321 -21.97 -4.91 -3.03
CA ASP A 321 -22.53 -4.27 -1.86
C ASP A 321 -21.68 -3.07 -1.40
N ALA A 322 -20.35 -3.23 -1.38
CA ALA A 322 -19.40 -2.16 -1.08
C ALA A 322 -19.54 -1.00 -2.06
N PHE A 323 -19.56 -1.29 -3.37
CA PHE A 323 -19.69 -0.28 -4.41
C PHE A 323 -21.04 0.45 -4.33
N GLY A 324 -22.11 -0.23 -3.90
CA GLY A 324 -23.40 0.39 -3.60
C GLY A 324 -23.31 1.49 -2.53
N VAL A 325 -22.54 1.26 -1.46
CA VAL A 325 -22.29 2.28 -0.42
C VAL A 325 -21.47 3.44 -0.99
N VAL A 326 -20.42 3.14 -1.76
CA VAL A 326 -19.58 4.17 -2.41
C VAL A 326 -20.39 5.04 -3.36
N ARG A 327 -21.35 4.46 -4.10
CA ARG A 327 -22.26 5.22 -4.97
C ARG A 327 -23.11 6.23 -4.18
N ARG A 328 -23.50 5.90 -2.95
CA ARG A 328 -24.19 6.84 -2.04
C ARG A 328 -23.25 7.94 -1.52
N MET A 329 -21.98 7.63 -1.28
CA MET A 329 -20.98 8.68 -1.00
C MET A 329 -20.86 9.66 -2.18
N TYR A 330 -20.77 9.16 -3.41
CA TYR A 330 -20.74 10.02 -4.60
C TYR A 330 -22.02 10.84 -4.81
N LYS A 331 -23.20 10.34 -4.41
CA LYS A 331 -24.43 11.14 -4.40
C LYS A 331 -24.30 12.34 -3.47
N GLY A 332 -23.77 12.17 -2.27
CA GLY A 332 -23.49 13.30 -1.37
C GLY A 332 -22.45 14.26 -1.95
N PHE A 333 -21.36 13.69 -2.46
CA PHE A 333 -20.19 14.41 -2.96
C PHE A 333 -20.49 15.24 -4.22
N TRP A 334 -21.17 14.68 -5.22
CA TRP A 334 -21.49 15.38 -6.48
C TRP A 334 -22.92 15.92 -6.55
N GLY A 335 -23.86 15.35 -5.79
CA GLY A 335 -25.29 15.65 -5.90
C GLY A 335 -25.98 14.85 -7.00
N ASN A 336 -25.56 15.01 -8.26
CA ASN A 336 -26.14 14.36 -9.44
C ASN A 336 -25.09 14.17 -10.56
N GLY A 337 -25.46 13.46 -11.63
CA GLY A 337 -24.62 13.22 -12.80
C GLY A 337 -23.59 12.10 -12.61
N PRO A 338 -22.53 12.07 -13.43
CA PRO A 338 -21.52 11.01 -13.35
C PRO A 338 -20.68 11.13 -12.08
N ILE A 339 -20.09 10.03 -11.62
CA ILE A 339 -19.37 9.96 -10.34
C ILE A 339 -17.84 10.18 -10.43
N LEU A 340 -17.25 10.08 -11.61
CA LEU A 340 -15.80 10.23 -11.83
C LEU A 340 -15.47 11.51 -12.61
N THR A 341 -14.32 12.11 -12.32
CA THR A 341 -13.80 13.29 -13.02
C THR A 341 -13.45 13.00 -14.48
N SER A 342 -13.03 11.77 -14.80
CA SER A 342 -12.82 11.34 -16.19
C SER A 342 -14.09 11.48 -17.04
N MET A 343 -15.27 11.44 -16.43
CA MET A 343 -16.59 11.65 -17.05
C MET A 343 -17.11 13.10 -16.96
N LYS A 344 -16.31 14.00 -16.37
CA LYS A 344 -16.60 15.43 -16.13
C LYS A 344 -15.51 16.32 -16.74
N ASP A 345 -14.92 15.89 -17.86
CA ASP A 345 -13.80 16.60 -18.51
C ASP A 345 -12.62 16.88 -17.56
N TYR A 346 -12.38 15.99 -16.60
CA TYR A 346 -11.35 16.11 -15.56
C TYR A 346 -11.48 17.37 -14.71
N ARG A 347 -12.72 17.85 -14.51
CA ARG A 347 -13.04 18.96 -13.60
C ARG A 347 -13.59 18.44 -12.27
N ALA A 348 -12.95 18.87 -11.20
CA ALA A 348 -13.30 18.53 -9.82
C ALA A 348 -13.83 19.77 -9.08
N GLU A 349 -14.93 20.35 -9.55
CA GLU A 349 -15.58 21.51 -8.92
C GLU A 349 -16.43 21.06 -7.71
N VAL A 350 -15.77 20.79 -6.57
CA VAL A 350 -16.37 20.18 -5.36
C VAL A 350 -16.98 21.22 -4.43
N LEU A 351 -16.26 22.31 -4.14
CA LEU A 351 -16.66 23.31 -3.17
C LEU A 351 -17.82 24.19 -3.66
N ASP A 352 -18.69 24.59 -2.72
CA ASP A 352 -19.73 25.57 -2.96
C ASP A 352 -19.13 26.95 -3.32
N ARG A 353 -19.86 27.74 -4.13
CA ARG A 353 -19.37 29.02 -4.66
C ARG A 353 -18.92 30.02 -3.59
N ASP A 354 -19.56 30.02 -2.43
CA ASP A 354 -19.22 30.90 -1.30
C ASP A 354 -17.75 30.74 -0.86
N TRP A 355 -17.15 29.55 -1.02
CA TRP A 355 -15.73 29.35 -0.76
C TRP A 355 -14.84 30.07 -1.76
N ILE A 356 -15.20 30.05 -3.04
CA ILE A 356 -14.45 30.74 -4.10
C ILE A 356 -14.51 32.25 -3.90
N ASP A 357 -15.68 32.76 -3.50
CA ASP A 357 -15.87 34.17 -3.18
C ASP A 357 -15.03 34.57 -1.94
N ARG A 358 -14.97 33.71 -0.92
CA ARG A 358 -14.11 33.91 0.25
C ARG A 358 -12.63 33.89 -0.09
N PHE A 359 -12.14 32.88 -0.83
CA PHE A 359 -10.75 32.85 -1.30
C PHE A 359 -10.40 34.10 -2.09
N THR A 360 -11.34 34.56 -2.93
CA THR A 360 -11.18 35.77 -3.71
C THR A 360 -11.01 36.98 -2.78
N ALA A 361 -11.83 37.13 -1.73
CA ALA A 361 -11.69 38.23 -0.77
C ALA A 361 -10.36 38.18 0.01
N ASP A 362 -9.88 36.99 0.33
CA ASP A 362 -8.74 36.74 1.23
C ASP A 362 -7.39 36.61 0.49
N ARG A 363 -7.37 36.76 -0.84
CA ARG A 363 -6.17 36.50 -1.67
C ARG A 363 -5.06 37.54 -1.49
N ILE A 364 -3.84 37.04 -1.48
CA ILE A 364 -2.57 37.78 -1.44
C ILE A 364 -1.95 37.72 -2.84
N ALA A 365 -1.48 38.86 -3.36
CA ALA A 365 -0.82 38.90 -4.66
C ALA A 365 0.63 38.40 -4.56
N LEU A 366 1.08 37.60 -5.54
CA LEU A 366 2.47 37.14 -5.64
C LEU A 366 3.23 38.01 -6.66
N THR A 367 3.40 39.29 -6.33
CA THR A 367 3.96 40.31 -7.24
C THR A 367 5.48 40.33 -7.27
N GLU A 368 6.13 39.94 -6.18
CA GLU A 368 7.59 39.90 -6.07
C GLU A 368 8.11 38.46 -6.14
N ASP A 369 9.32 38.27 -6.68
CA ASP A 369 9.96 36.95 -6.76
C ASP A 369 10.15 36.33 -5.35
N ALA A 370 10.34 37.18 -4.33
CA ALA A 370 10.47 36.77 -2.93
C ALA A 370 9.17 36.16 -2.37
N ASP A 371 8.01 36.78 -2.68
CA ASP A 371 6.70 36.28 -2.25
C ASP A 371 6.39 34.93 -2.88
N ARG A 372 6.66 34.83 -4.19
CA ARG A 372 6.49 33.58 -4.94
C ARG A 372 7.38 32.48 -4.38
N SER A 373 8.66 32.78 -4.13
CA SER A 373 9.59 31.82 -3.53
C SER A 373 9.17 31.39 -2.13
N THR A 374 8.59 32.30 -1.34
CA THR A 374 8.07 32.01 0.00
C THR A 374 6.93 31.00 -0.07
N PHE A 375 5.92 31.28 -0.90
CA PHE A 375 4.79 30.37 -1.11
C PHE A 375 5.26 29.01 -1.64
N GLN A 376 6.10 29.01 -2.68
CA GLN A 376 6.59 27.81 -3.34
C GLN A 376 7.31 26.87 -2.35
N ARG A 377 8.20 27.41 -1.53
CA ARG A 377 8.92 26.62 -0.51
C ARG A 377 8.02 26.12 0.61
N PHE A 378 7.05 26.95 1.04
CA PHE A 378 6.05 26.52 2.04
C PHE A 378 5.22 25.35 1.52
N GLN A 379 4.69 25.45 0.31
CA GLN A 379 3.88 24.41 -0.33
C GLN A 379 4.67 23.12 -0.49
N GLY A 380 5.89 23.20 -1.03
CA GLY A 380 6.78 22.03 -1.16
C GLY A 380 7.02 21.32 0.18
N ALA A 381 7.39 22.05 1.22
CA ALA A 381 7.65 21.48 2.56
C ALA A 381 6.40 20.85 3.18
N ALA A 382 5.24 21.48 3.02
CA ALA A 382 3.98 20.94 3.48
C ALA A 382 3.64 19.62 2.76
N GLU A 383 3.72 19.58 1.42
CA GLU A 383 3.41 18.37 0.65
C GLU A 383 4.34 17.21 0.99
N LEU A 384 5.62 17.49 1.13
CA LEU A 384 6.63 16.51 1.49
C LEU A 384 6.38 15.90 2.89
N MET A 385 6.02 16.73 3.87
CA MET A 385 5.53 16.24 5.16
C MET A 385 4.27 15.39 5.00
N GLY A 386 3.31 15.82 4.17
CA GLY A 386 2.09 15.07 3.86
C GLY A 386 2.36 13.69 3.26
N PHE A 387 3.23 13.59 2.26
CA PHE A 387 3.64 12.31 1.66
C PHE A 387 4.35 11.41 2.68
N LEU A 388 5.27 11.97 3.48
CA LEU A 388 6.02 11.18 4.46
C LEU A 388 5.14 10.63 5.57
N LEU A 389 4.20 11.44 6.10
CA LEU A 389 3.23 11.01 7.11
C LEU A 389 2.35 9.85 6.63
N HIS A 390 2.10 9.79 5.33
CA HIS A 390 1.24 8.79 4.69
C HIS A 390 2.03 7.71 3.93
N PHE A 391 3.33 7.54 4.21
CA PHE A 391 4.15 6.48 3.63
C PHE A 391 4.25 6.53 2.08
N ASP A 392 4.49 7.71 1.53
CA ASP A 392 4.55 7.97 0.06
C ASP A 392 3.20 7.77 -0.66
N ASN A 393 2.11 7.66 0.10
CA ASN A 393 0.74 7.64 -0.41
C ASN A 393 0.21 9.08 -0.63
N ARG A 394 -0.58 9.25 -1.69
CA ARG A 394 -1.27 10.51 -2.00
C ARG A 394 -2.35 10.92 -1.01
N LEU A 395 -2.76 10.08 -0.05
CA LEU A 395 -3.75 10.44 0.99
C LEU A 395 -3.40 11.68 1.81
N GLY A 396 -2.13 12.08 1.83
CA GLY A 396 -1.67 13.30 2.50
C GLY A 396 -1.96 14.59 1.74
N VAL A 397 -2.41 14.53 0.47
CA VAL A 397 -2.61 15.71 -0.38
C VAL A 397 -3.87 15.51 -1.25
N SER A 398 -4.66 16.55 -1.45
CA SER A 398 -5.85 16.50 -2.31
C SER A 398 -6.01 17.79 -3.11
N ASP A 399 -5.96 17.68 -4.43
CA ASP A 399 -6.23 18.77 -5.37
C ASP A 399 -7.65 18.70 -5.92
N HIS A 400 -8.29 19.86 -6.10
CA HIS A 400 -9.57 19.98 -6.77
C HIS A 400 -9.78 21.36 -7.41
N GLY A 401 -10.72 21.42 -8.36
CA GLY A 401 -10.91 22.52 -9.31
C GLY A 401 -10.77 22.01 -10.76
N PRO A 402 -10.48 22.86 -11.75
CA PRO A 402 -10.42 24.32 -11.65
C PRO A 402 -11.80 24.95 -11.43
N TYR A 403 -11.92 25.88 -10.49
CA TYR A 403 -13.15 26.65 -10.26
C TYR A 403 -13.14 27.94 -11.08
N PRO A 404 -14.17 28.24 -11.88
CA PRO A 404 -14.20 29.46 -12.69
C PRO A 404 -14.35 30.72 -11.82
N THR A 405 -13.59 31.77 -12.14
CA THR A 405 -13.72 33.11 -11.53
C THR A 405 -14.45 34.09 -12.45
N ASP A 406 -15.01 35.16 -11.88
CA ASP A 406 -15.84 36.13 -12.63
C ASP A 406 -15.06 36.93 -13.68
N ASP A 407 -13.73 37.04 -13.53
CA ASP A 407 -12.83 37.69 -14.46
C ASP A 407 -12.37 36.78 -15.62
N GLY A 408 -12.91 35.56 -15.70
CA GLY A 408 -12.59 34.57 -16.74
C GLY A 408 -11.34 33.74 -16.46
N GLY A 409 -10.73 33.91 -15.29
CA GLY A 409 -9.67 33.03 -14.78
C GLY A 409 -10.22 31.78 -14.08
N PHE A 410 -9.37 31.16 -13.26
CA PHE A 410 -9.78 30.03 -12.43
C PHE A 410 -8.97 29.91 -11.13
N VAL A 411 -9.49 29.11 -10.19
CA VAL A 411 -8.83 28.74 -8.93
C VAL A 411 -8.57 27.24 -8.89
N LEU A 412 -7.36 26.85 -8.49
CA LEU A 412 -7.06 25.49 -8.03
C LEU A 412 -6.92 25.49 -6.53
N VAL A 413 -7.46 24.48 -5.87
CA VAL A 413 -7.39 24.37 -4.41
C VAL A 413 -6.69 23.06 -4.05
N ARG A 414 -5.76 23.15 -3.11
CA ARG A 414 -4.97 22.04 -2.60
C ARG A 414 -5.10 21.96 -1.09
N ASP A 415 -5.50 20.80 -0.60
CA ASP A 415 -5.44 20.44 0.81
C ASP A 415 -4.21 19.57 1.08
N ILE A 416 -3.48 19.87 2.15
CA ILE A 416 -2.31 19.10 2.58
C ILE A 416 -2.47 18.75 4.07
N PHE A 417 -2.37 17.46 4.40
CA PHE A 417 -2.57 16.93 5.75
C PHE A 417 -1.24 16.68 6.43
N LEU A 418 -0.97 17.43 7.51
CA LEU A 418 0.35 17.53 8.15
C LEU A 418 0.43 16.78 9.48
N ASN A 419 -0.70 16.33 10.01
CA ASN A 419 -0.80 15.64 11.28
C ASN A 419 -1.91 14.59 11.19
N GLU A 420 -1.71 13.39 11.72
CA GLU A 420 -2.70 12.31 11.69
C GLU A 420 -2.63 11.47 12.97
N PRO A 421 -3.39 11.83 14.02
CA PRO A 421 -3.34 11.14 15.31
C PRO A 421 -3.73 9.67 15.28
N ALA A 422 -4.36 9.18 14.20
CA ALA A 422 -4.67 7.75 14.05
C ALA A 422 -3.42 6.89 13.84
N TRP A 423 -2.30 7.48 13.41
CA TRP A 423 -1.09 6.73 13.12
C TRP A 423 -0.13 6.73 14.29
N HIS A 424 0.33 5.55 14.70
CA HIS A 424 1.25 5.40 15.83
C HIS A 424 2.66 5.96 15.55
N TRP A 425 3.02 6.17 14.28
CA TRP A 425 4.27 6.84 13.87
C TRP A 425 4.18 8.36 13.79
N ASN A 426 2.97 8.91 13.87
CA ASN A 426 2.74 10.35 13.97
C ASN A 426 3.19 10.85 15.35
N ASP A 427 3.74 12.06 15.41
CA ASP A 427 4.15 12.65 16.69
C ASP A 427 2.91 13.22 17.40
N PRO A 428 2.49 12.67 18.56
CA PRO A 428 1.32 13.18 19.28
C PRO A 428 1.55 14.61 19.83
N ALA A 429 2.81 15.05 19.93
CA ALA A 429 3.18 16.40 20.33
C ALA A 429 3.57 17.30 19.14
N SER A 430 3.27 16.87 17.90
CA SER A 430 3.54 17.68 16.71
C SER A 430 2.93 19.08 16.84
N PRO A 431 3.71 20.16 16.58
CA PRO A 431 3.19 21.52 16.58
C PRO A 431 2.39 21.83 15.30
N LEU A 432 2.42 20.95 14.30
CA LEU A 432 1.77 21.18 13.02
C LEU A 432 0.25 21.11 13.15
N PRO A 433 -0.48 21.97 12.41
CA PRO A 433 -1.93 21.85 12.30
C PRO A 433 -2.32 20.52 11.65
N TRP A 434 -3.59 20.15 11.75
CA TRP A 434 -4.16 19.03 11.00
C TRP A 434 -3.90 19.17 9.50
N SER A 435 -4.24 20.33 8.93
CA SER A 435 -4.07 20.57 7.50
C SER A 435 -3.80 22.03 7.18
N VAL A 436 -3.26 22.25 5.99
CA VAL A 436 -3.25 23.54 5.31
C VAL A 436 -4.00 23.42 3.98
N THR A 437 -4.78 24.44 3.66
CA THR A 437 -5.50 24.57 2.39
C THR A 437 -4.98 25.79 1.65
N THR A 438 -4.61 25.63 0.38
CA THR A 438 -4.16 26.73 -0.48
C THR A 438 -5.02 26.84 -1.72
N ALA A 439 -5.60 28.01 -1.96
CA ALA A 439 -6.30 28.38 -3.19
C ALA A 439 -5.38 29.23 -4.07
N MET A 440 -5.03 28.73 -5.27
CA MET A 440 -4.11 29.32 -6.24
C MET A 440 -4.89 29.93 -7.42
N PHE A 441 -4.65 31.20 -7.72
CA PHE A 441 -5.40 31.95 -8.74
C PHE A 441 -4.61 32.11 -10.04
N PHE A 442 -5.30 31.83 -11.15
CA PHE A 442 -4.75 31.90 -12.50
C PHE A 442 -5.59 32.86 -13.36
N GLY A 443 -4.92 33.71 -14.12
CA GLY A 443 -5.60 34.67 -15.00
C GLY A 443 -6.21 34.02 -16.26
N PRO A 444 -7.15 34.71 -16.94
CA PRO A 444 -7.79 34.23 -18.17
C PRO A 444 -6.79 33.94 -19.29
N ASP A 445 -5.67 34.67 -19.32
CA ASP A 445 -4.63 34.54 -20.34
C ASP A 445 -3.54 33.53 -19.96
N SER A 446 -3.72 32.72 -18.92
CA SER A 446 -2.72 31.74 -18.47
C SER A 446 -2.40 30.69 -19.53
N GLY A 447 -3.36 30.34 -20.39
CA GLY A 447 -3.20 29.34 -21.44
C GLY A 447 -3.00 27.91 -20.94
N LEU A 448 -3.23 27.65 -19.64
CA LEU A 448 -3.10 26.33 -19.02
C LEU A 448 -4.30 25.45 -19.39
N ASP A 449 -4.00 24.28 -19.96
CA ASP A 449 -4.94 23.15 -19.97
C ASP A 449 -4.79 22.41 -18.64
N VAL A 450 -5.89 22.20 -17.91
CA VAL A 450 -5.88 21.70 -16.53
C VAL A 450 -6.80 20.50 -16.40
N GLN A 451 -6.28 19.45 -15.77
CA GLN A 451 -6.99 18.22 -15.48
C GLN A 451 -6.78 17.85 -14.02
N VAL A 452 -7.85 17.52 -13.30
CA VAL A 452 -7.79 16.90 -11.98
C VAL A 452 -8.36 15.50 -12.10
N VAL A 453 -7.53 14.49 -11.86
CA VAL A 453 -7.91 13.06 -11.93
C VAL A 453 -8.48 12.59 -10.59
N ASP A 454 -9.18 11.45 -10.58
CA ASP A 454 -9.92 10.92 -9.42
C ASP A 454 -9.08 10.66 -8.16
N ILE A 455 -7.77 10.47 -8.32
CA ILE A 455 -6.82 10.40 -7.20
C ILE A 455 -6.46 11.78 -6.60
N SER A 456 -7.27 12.81 -6.89
CA SER A 456 -7.10 14.19 -6.41
C SER A 456 -5.73 14.77 -6.74
N THR A 457 -5.26 14.52 -7.97
CA THR A 457 -3.98 15.02 -8.49
C THR A 457 -4.23 15.92 -9.68
N VAL A 458 -3.59 17.09 -9.66
CA VAL A 458 -3.64 18.05 -10.77
C VAL A 458 -2.53 17.78 -11.79
N PHE A 459 -2.90 17.81 -13.07
CA PHE A 459 -2.00 17.84 -14.22
C PHE A 459 -2.30 19.05 -15.08
N THR A 460 -1.26 19.69 -15.61
CA THR A 460 -1.38 20.88 -16.46
C THR A 460 -0.56 20.77 -17.73
N LYS A 461 -0.91 21.54 -18.76
CA LYS A 461 -0.07 21.78 -19.94
C LYS A 461 0.08 23.28 -20.18
N PRO A 462 1.32 23.83 -20.19
CA PRO A 462 2.58 23.19 -19.77
C PRO A 462 2.52 22.66 -18.32
N ALA A 463 3.34 21.67 -17.98
CA ALA A 463 3.24 20.98 -16.68
C ALA A 463 3.71 21.83 -15.48
N ASN A 464 4.64 22.76 -15.71
CA ASN A 464 5.06 23.70 -14.70
C ASN A 464 4.09 24.89 -14.66
N TYR A 465 3.08 24.79 -13.79
CA TYR A 465 2.04 25.81 -13.63
C TYR A 465 2.40 26.89 -12.58
N VAL A 466 3.39 26.66 -11.73
CA VAL A 466 3.77 27.57 -10.62
C VAL A 466 4.06 29.01 -11.09
N PRO A 467 4.74 29.25 -12.24
CA PRO A 467 4.96 30.60 -12.76
C PRO A 467 3.67 31.36 -13.11
N TYR A 468 2.57 30.64 -13.37
CA TYR A 468 1.29 31.22 -13.77
C TYR A 468 0.40 31.62 -12.58
N ILE A 469 0.81 31.29 -11.35
CA ILE A 469 0.08 31.68 -10.14
C ILE A 469 0.22 33.20 -9.93
N THR A 470 -0.91 33.88 -9.86
CA THR A 470 -0.96 35.35 -9.69
C THR A 470 -1.25 35.75 -8.25
N HIS A 471 -2.11 35.00 -7.55
CA HIS A 471 -2.51 35.24 -6.17
C HIS A 471 -2.71 33.91 -5.46
N VAL A 472 -2.65 33.94 -4.12
CA VAL A 472 -2.93 32.79 -3.26
C VAL A 472 -3.78 33.20 -2.06
N ALA A 473 -4.67 32.33 -1.61
CA ALA A 473 -5.29 32.41 -0.29
C ALA A 473 -5.00 31.12 0.46
N ALA A 474 -4.59 31.19 1.72
CA ALA A 474 -4.20 30.01 2.48
C ALA A 474 -4.82 29.98 3.87
N TYR A 475 -5.10 28.77 4.37
CA TYR A 475 -5.74 28.54 5.65
C TYR A 475 -5.10 27.35 6.37
N SER A 476 -5.05 27.39 7.70
CA SER A 476 -4.75 26.21 8.52
C SER A 476 -5.99 25.75 9.29
N ARG A 477 -6.21 24.44 9.34
CA ARG A 477 -7.20 23.80 10.21
C ARG A 477 -6.45 23.14 11.38
N PRO A 478 -6.72 23.51 12.65
CA PRO A 478 -5.89 23.08 13.77
C PRO A 478 -6.03 21.59 14.10
N THR A 479 -7.25 21.05 14.09
CA THR A 479 -7.54 19.62 14.32
C THR A 479 -8.50 19.08 13.25
N TRP A 480 -8.54 17.76 13.07
CA TRP A 480 -9.38 17.12 12.05
C TRP A 480 -10.87 17.39 12.24
N ASP A 481 -11.30 17.63 13.48
CA ASP A 481 -12.68 17.89 13.91
C ASP A 481 -12.98 19.38 14.16
N ALA A 482 -12.00 20.27 13.98
CA ALA A 482 -12.20 21.69 14.19
C ALA A 482 -13.30 22.21 13.24
N PRO A 483 -14.30 22.98 13.73
CA PRO A 483 -15.33 23.55 12.88
C PRO A 483 -14.73 24.57 11.91
N MET A 484 -15.39 24.83 10.78
CA MET A 484 -14.92 25.83 9.79
C MET A 484 -14.81 27.26 10.35
N SER A 485 -15.45 27.58 11.47
CA SER A 485 -15.26 28.84 12.20
C SER A 485 -13.94 28.93 12.97
N GLY A 486 -13.25 27.80 13.16
CA GLY A 486 -11.97 27.70 13.87
C GLY A 486 -10.75 27.62 12.96
N ILE A 487 -10.91 27.75 11.64
CA ILE A 487 -9.77 27.86 10.71
C ILE A 487 -9.12 29.24 10.80
N THR A 488 -7.83 29.31 10.52
CA THR A 488 -7.05 30.55 10.53
C THR A 488 -6.54 30.84 9.12
N GLN A 489 -6.72 32.06 8.63
CA GLN A 489 -6.11 32.53 7.38
C GLN A 489 -4.61 32.75 7.61
N LEU A 490 -3.78 32.38 6.64
CA LEU A 490 -2.33 32.48 6.70
C LEU A 490 -1.83 33.60 5.79
N ASP A 491 -0.94 34.45 6.30
CA ASP A 491 -0.14 35.36 5.49
C ASP A 491 1.23 34.76 5.11
N LEU A 492 2.10 35.53 4.46
CA LEU A 492 3.42 35.07 4.03
C LEU A 492 4.38 34.80 5.21
N ASP A 493 4.22 35.51 6.33
CA ASP A 493 5.03 35.29 7.54
C ASP A 493 4.59 33.99 8.21
N ASP A 494 3.28 33.73 8.29
CA ASP A 494 2.71 32.47 8.77
C ASP A 494 3.18 31.28 7.92
N MET A 495 3.15 31.42 6.58
CA MET A 495 3.68 30.40 5.66
C MET A 495 5.17 30.12 5.90
N THR A 496 5.96 31.15 6.15
CA THR A 496 7.39 30.99 6.46
C THR A 496 7.60 30.23 7.76
N ALA A 497 6.83 30.57 8.80
CA ALA A 497 6.89 29.89 10.10
C ALA A 497 6.46 28.42 10.00
N LEU A 498 5.35 28.14 9.30
CA LEU A 498 4.87 26.78 9.08
C LEU A 498 5.82 25.95 8.23
N ARG A 499 6.47 26.54 7.21
CA ARG A 499 7.52 25.86 6.43
C ARG A 499 8.60 25.31 7.35
N THR A 500 9.19 26.17 8.20
CA THR A 500 10.26 25.77 9.11
C THR A 500 9.82 24.66 10.07
N GLN A 501 8.57 24.72 10.57
CA GLN A 501 8.03 23.64 11.39
C GLN A 501 7.86 22.34 10.59
N ALA A 502 7.35 22.41 9.36
CA ALA A 502 7.15 21.24 8.50
C ALA A 502 8.47 20.56 8.15
N GLU A 503 9.50 21.32 7.78
CA GLU A 503 10.84 20.82 7.51
C GLU A 503 11.40 20.07 8.73
N GLN A 504 11.31 20.66 9.93
CA GLN A 504 11.77 20.05 11.17
C GLN A 504 11.02 18.75 11.50
N GLN A 505 9.69 18.76 11.39
CA GLN A 505 8.88 17.56 11.67
C GLN A 505 9.09 16.47 10.63
N SER A 506 9.26 16.82 9.36
CA SER A 506 9.56 15.84 8.30
C SER A 506 10.91 15.18 8.51
N ALA A 507 11.94 15.92 8.95
CA ALA A 507 13.25 15.35 9.26
C ALA A 507 13.18 14.40 10.47
N ALA A 508 12.43 14.79 11.51
CA ALA A 508 12.21 13.94 12.67
C ALA A 508 11.45 12.65 12.31
N LEU A 509 10.38 12.76 11.51
CA LEU A 509 9.61 11.62 11.03
C LEU A 509 10.45 10.71 10.12
N TYR A 510 11.25 11.27 9.21
CA TYR A 510 12.17 10.50 8.37
C TYR A 510 13.09 9.64 9.23
N GLY A 511 13.69 10.24 10.27
CA GLY A 511 14.55 9.52 11.21
C GLY A 511 13.83 8.43 12.01
N ARG A 512 12.53 8.57 12.27
CA ARG A 512 11.70 7.51 12.88
C ARG A 512 11.44 6.38 11.89
N ILE A 513 11.00 6.70 10.67
CA ILE A 513 10.73 5.71 9.62
C ILE A 513 12.00 4.95 9.24
N ALA A 514 13.14 5.62 9.11
CA ALA A 514 14.42 4.98 8.78
C ALA A 514 14.79 3.86 9.76
N LYS A 515 14.47 4.02 11.05
CA LYS A 515 14.73 3.05 12.12
C LYS A 515 13.76 1.87 12.17
N MET A 516 12.60 1.98 11.52
CA MET A 516 11.66 0.87 11.42
C MET A 516 12.28 -0.28 10.64
N ASP A 517 11.99 -1.51 11.07
CA ASP A 517 12.35 -2.69 10.28
C ASP A 517 11.51 -2.77 8.99
N LYS A 518 11.87 -3.70 8.08
CA LYS A 518 11.17 -3.83 6.79
C LYS A 518 9.68 -4.13 6.98
N ARG A 519 9.32 -4.92 7.98
CA ARG A 519 7.94 -5.35 8.23
C ARG A 519 7.11 -4.21 8.77
N GLU A 520 7.61 -3.49 9.76
CA GLU A 520 6.97 -2.29 10.32
C GLU A 520 6.65 -1.27 9.23
N LYS A 521 7.59 -1.04 8.29
CA LYS A 521 7.38 -0.13 7.16
C LYS A 521 6.26 -0.59 6.23
N ILE A 522 6.22 -1.89 5.91
CA ILE A 522 5.22 -2.48 5.02
C ILE A 522 3.84 -2.44 5.68
N GLU A 523 3.73 -2.84 6.94
CA GLU A 523 2.47 -2.85 7.66
C GLU A 523 1.94 -1.42 7.87
N ALA A 524 2.81 -0.45 8.16
CA ALA A 524 2.43 0.96 8.23
C ALA A 524 1.87 1.48 6.89
N GLY A 525 2.57 1.24 5.78
CA GLY A 525 2.07 1.59 4.44
C GLY A 525 0.78 0.85 4.04
N ALA A 526 0.64 -0.42 4.43
CA ALA A 526 -0.58 -1.19 4.19
C ALA A 526 -1.76 -0.61 4.97
N LEU A 527 -1.56 -0.18 6.21
CA LEU A 527 -2.60 0.48 7.01
C LEU A 527 -3.05 1.83 6.43
N THR A 528 -2.13 2.62 5.87
CA THR A 528 -2.54 3.84 5.14
C THR A 528 -3.40 3.50 3.92
N TYR A 529 -3.06 2.44 3.18
CA TYR A 529 -3.85 1.94 2.03
C TYR A 529 -5.14 1.22 2.43
N THR A 530 -5.31 0.75 3.66
CA THR A 530 -6.56 0.09 4.07
C THR A 530 -7.41 1.01 4.93
N ALA A 531 -7.02 1.21 6.19
CA ALA A 531 -7.80 2.01 7.13
C ALA A 531 -7.80 3.48 6.73
N GLY A 532 -6.69 3.99 6.17
CA GLY A 532 -6.58 5.39 5.75
C GLY A 532 -7.62 5.80 4.72
N PHE A 533 -8.02 4.90 3.80
CA PHE A 533 -9.09 5.16 2.83
C PHE A 533 -10.44 5.40 3.52
N ALA A 534 -10.81 4.56 4.49
CA ALA A 534 -12.12 4.60 5.16
C ALA A 534 -12.19 5.52 6.39
N LEU A 535 -11.04 5.87 6.99
CA LEU A 535 -10.95 6.62 8.25
C LEU A 535 -11.74 7.95 8.27
N PRO A 536 -11.75 8.78 7.23
CA PRO A 536 -12.51 10.04 7.27
C PRO A 536 -14.02 9.81 7.41
N PHE A 537 -14.53 8.74 6.77
CA PHE A 537 -15.95 8.38 6.82
C PHE A 537 -16.31 7.71 8.15
N ALA A 538 -15.43 6.86 8.67
CA ALA A 538 -15.59 6.29 10.02
C ALA A 538 -15.62 7.38 11.10
N ARG A 539 -14.74 8.39 10.99
CA ARG A 539 -14.73 9.56 11.89
C ARG A 539 -16.01 10.37 11.81
N ALA A 540 -16.45 10.71 10.60
CA ALA A 540 -17.67 11.48 10.40
C ALA A 540 -18.94 10.72 10.81
N ALA A 541 -18.91 9.39 10.74
CA ALA A 541 -19.97 8.52 11.26
C ALA A 541 -19.94 8.37 12.80
N GLY A 542 -18.83 8.74 13.47
CA GLY A 542 -18.64 8.52 14.90
C GLY A 542 -18.42 7.05 15.26
N MET A 543 -17.89 6.24 14.34
CA MET A 543 -17.84 4.78 14.44
C MET A 543 -16.41 4.21 14.56
N VAL A 544 -15.38 5.04 14.74
CA VAL A 544 -13.98 4.56 14.82
C VAL A 544 -13.81 3.52 15.94
N ASP A 545 -14.28 3.83 17.15
CA ASP A 545 -14.13 2.93 18.30
C ASP A 545 -14.87 1.59 18.07
N GLU A 546 -16.11 1.65 17.59
CA GLU A 546 -16.93 0.46 17.28
C GLU A 546 -16.27 -0.41 16.19
N LEU A 547 -15.80 0.22 15.11
CA LEU A 547 -15.13 -0.48 14.02
C LEU A 547 -13.82 -1.12 14.50
N THR A 548 -13.06 -0.45 15.38
CA THR A 548 -11.82 -1.03 15.94
C THR A 548 -12.14 -2.20 16.85
N GLU A 549 -13.13 -2.08 17.74
CA GLU A 549 -13.46 -3.13 18.71
C GLU A 549 -14.11 -4.37 18.08
N HIS A 550 -14.93 -4.19 17.04
CA HIS A 550 -15.78 -5.26 16.52
C HIS A 550 -15.52 -5.63 15.07
N HIS A 551 -14.80 -4.77 14.33
CA HIS A 551 -14.56 -4.92 12.91
C HIS A 551 -13.09 -4.91 12.51
N ASP A 552 -12.17 -5.02 13.48
CA ASP A 552 -10.72 -5.13 13.25
C ASP A 552 -10.19 -3.90 12.48
N PHE A 553 -10.80 -2.74 12.71
CA PHE A 553 -10.41 -1.48 12.09
C PHE A 553 -9.07 -1.03 12.65
N LEU A 554 -8.09 -0.83 11.76
CA LEU A 554 -6.65 -0.65 12.02
C LEU A 554 -5.83 -1.93 12.12
N ASP A 555 -6.40 -3.12 11.85
CA ASP A 555 -5.66 -4.37 11.76
C ASP A 555 -5.43 -4.84 10.32
N ILE A 556 -4.46 -5.75 10.16
CA ILE A 556 -4.25 -6.51 8.93
C ILE A 556 -4.94 -7.87 9.06
N HIS A 557 -5.75 -8.23 8.06
CA HIS A 557 -6.43 -9.51 8.01
C HIS A 557 -5.43 -10.69 8.13
N PRO A 558 -5.69 -11.71 8.97
CA PRO A 558 -4.72 -12.77 9.23
C PRO A 558 -4.24 -13.55 8.00
N ALA A 559 -5.11 -13.72 6.98
CA ALA A 559 -4.70 -14.34 5.71
C ALA A 559 -3.69 -13.46 4.94
N VAL A 560 -3.86 -12.13 5.01
CA VAL A 560 -2.94 -11.18 4.38
C VAL A 560 -1.59 -11.18 5.10
N ALA A 561 -1.61 -11.17 6.43
CA ALA A 561 -0.39 -11.28 7.24
C ALA A 561 0.38 -12.58 6.94
N ALA A 562 -0.31 -13.70 6.70
CA ALA A 562 0.31 -14.97 6.36
C ALA A 562 1.02 -14.96 4.98
N CYS A 563 0.61 -14.07 4.07
CA CYS A 563 1.23 -13.88 2.76
C CYS A 563 2.47 -12.98 2.77
N TYR A 564 2.84 -12.38 3.91
CA TYR A 564 3.94 -11.41 4.00
C TYR A 564 5.22 -11.90 3.31
N ASP A 565 5.68 -13.11 3.64
CA ASP A 565 6.91 -13.67 3.07
C ASP A 565 6.84 -13.84 1.55
N THR A 566 5.67 -14.20 1.01
CA THR A 566 5.45 -14.31 -0.44
C THR A 566 5.50 -12.93 -1.11
N ILE A 567 4.87 -11.92 -0.50
CA ILE A 567 4.83 -10.54 -1.01
C ILE A 567 6.26 -9.97 -1.10
N VAL A 568 7.06 -10.13 -0.05
CA VAL A 568 8.42 -9.54 0.03
C VAL A 568 9.50 -10.33 -0.70
N ALA A 569 9.20 -11.54 -1.18
CA ALA A 569 10.13 -12.38 -1.95
C ALA A 569 10.28 -11.96 -3.42
N GLY A 570 9.80 -10.77 -3.79
CA GLY A 570 9.88 -10.21 -5.15
C GLY A 570 8.57 -10.30 -5.94
N LEU A 571 7.57 -11.04 -5.44
CA LEU A 571 6.27 -11.16 -6.11
C LEU A 571 5.62 -9.78 -6.30
N ALA A 572 5.62 -8.94 -5.28
CA ALA A 572 4.96 -7.63 -5.36
C ALA A 572 5.57 -6.74 -6.47
N THR A 573 6.90 -6.77 -6.62
CA THR A 573 7.64 -5.98 -7.61
C THR A 573 7.30 -6.39 -9.05
N GLU A 574 6.98 -7.66 -9.29
CA GLU A 574 6.56 -8.17 -10.61
C GLU A 574 5.05 -8.00 -10.83
N MET A 575 4.27 -8.44 -9.85
CA MET A 575 2.81 -8.56 -9.96
C MET A 575 2.13 -7.20 -10.06
N ILE A 576 2.47 -6.25 -9.17
CA ILE A 576 1.74 -4.97 -9.06
C ILE A 576 1.84 -4.13 -10.33
N PRO A 577 3.02 -3.84 -10.90
CA PRO A 577 3.12 -3.08 -12.14
C PRO A 577 2.38 -3.75 -13.30
N ARG A 578 2.48 -5.09 -13.41
CA ARG A 578 1.79 -5.85 -14.46
C ARG A 578 0.27 -5.73 -14.30
N LEU A 579 -0.26 -5.91 -13.09
CA LEU A 579 -1.70 -5.79 -12.81
C LEU A 579 -2.21 -4.38 -13.18
N PHE A 580 -1.52 -3.31 -12.79
CA PHE A 580 -1.88 -1.93 -13.16
C PHE A 580 -1.88 -1.71 -14.68
N LEU A 581 -0.83 -2.19 -15.37
CA LEU A 581 -0.67 -1.96 -16.80
C LEU A 581 -1.67 -2.75 -17.66
N THR A 582 -2.00 -3.97 -17.27
CA THR A 582 -2.88 -4.86 -18.04
C THR A 582 -4.34 -4.75 -17.63
N GLY A 583 -4.62 -4.30 -16.39
CA GLY A 583 -5.95 -4.36 -15.78
C GLY A 583 -6.41 -5.78 -15.45
N SER A 584 -5.51 -6.78 -15.42
CA SER A 584 -5.89 -8.19 -15.24
C SER A 584 -6.43 -8.53 -13.85
N TRP A 585 -6.37 -7.60 -12.89
CA TRP A 585 -7.02 -7.72 -11.58
C TRP A 585 -8.55 -7.57 -11.65
N ALA A 586 -9.09 -7.08 -12.76
CA ALA A 586 -10.49 -6.73 -12.93
C ALA A 586 -11.40 -7.95 -13.17
N HIS A 587 -11.48 -8.84 -12.19
CA HIS A 587 -12.33 -10.02 -12.27
C HIS A 587 -13.80 -9.63 -12.09
N GLN A 588 -14.66 -10.04 -13.02
CA GLN A 588 -16.10 -9.87 -12.92
C GLN A 588 -16.67 -10.63 -11.70
N VAL A 589 -17.79 -10.14 -11.20
CA VAL A 589 -18.62 -10.83 -10.22
C VAL A 589 -19.47 -11.87 -10.98
N SER A 590 -19.21 -13.15 -10.71
CA SER A 590 -19.90 -14.32 -11.30
C SER A 590 -21.42 -14.26 -11.10
N GLU A 591 -22.23 -14.95 -11.90
CA GLU A 591 -23.67 -15.11 -11.65
C GLU A 591 -23.96 -15.93 -10.37
N HIS A 592 -23.03 -16.81 -10.02
CA HIS A 592 -23.10 -17.64 -8.82
C HIS A 592 -22.00 -17.18 -7.86
N THR A 593 -22.38 -16.82 -6.64
CA THR A 593 -21.44 -16.58 -5.53
C THR A 593 -21.76 -17.45 -4.35
N THR A 594 -20.74 -17.73 -3.56
CA THR A 594 -20.80 -18.53 -2.35
C THR A 594 -20.12 -17.79 -1.21
N ASP A 595 -20.62 -17.93 0.01
CA ASP A 595 -19.90 -17.48 1.20
C ASP A 595 -18.83 -18.48 1.64
N ASP A 596 -18.91 -19.72 1.17
CA ASP A 596 -17.97 -20.78 1.49
C ASP A 596 -16.85 -20.85 0.48
N ILE A 597 -15.65 -21.14 0.96
CA ILE A 597 -14.52 -21.49 0.12
C ILE A 597 -14.72 -22.91 -0.43
N ALA A 598 -14.63 -23.06 -1.75
CA ALA A 598 -14.57 -24.36 -2.38
C ALA A 598 -13.38 -25.17 -1.83
N SER A 599 -13.64 -26.32 -1.23
CA SER A 599 -12.62 -27.26 -0.75
C SER A 599 -13.09 -28.70 -0.95
N ASP A 600 -12.16 -29.62 -1.11
CA ASP A 600 -12.43 -31.06 -1.31
C ASP A 600 -12.89 -31.78 -0.01
N GLY A 601 -13.18 -31.04 1.07
CA GLY A 601 -13.54 -31.55 2.39
C GLY A 601 -12.35 -32.04 3.23
N SER A 602 -11.25 -32.46 2.58
CA SER A 602 -9.99 -32.90 3.22
C SER A 602 -8.93 -31.80 3.31
N GLU A 603 -8.99 -30.78 2.45
CA GLU A 603 -7.98 -29.72 2.29
C GLU A 603 -7.65 -29.06 3.62
N PHE A 604 -8.66 -28.56 4.35
CA PHE A 604 -8.45 -27.94 5.66
C PHE A 604 -7.70 -28.87 6.62
N THR A 605 -8.13 -30.13 6.72
CA THR A 605 -7.55 -31.11 7.64
C THR A 605 -6.08 -31.40 7.31
N VAL A 606 -5.74 -31.50 6.02
CA VAL A 606 -4.36 -31.71 5.56
C VAL A 606 -3.50 -30.46 5.80
N LEU A 607 -3.98 -29.28 5.42
CA LEU A 607 -3.23 -28.04 5.62
C LEU A 607 -3.05 -27.72 7.12
N GLN A 608 -4.05 -27.99 7.96
CA GLN A 608 -3.94 -27.83 9.40
C GLN A 608 -2.89 -28.78 9.99
N ALA A 609 -2.86 -30.05 9.58
CA ALA A 609 -1.83 -30.99 10.02
C ALA A 609 -0.41 -30.52 9.63
N LEU A 610 -0.24 -30.00 8.41
CA LEU A 610 1.02 -29.40 7.97
C LEU A 610 1.38 -28.14 8.75
N ARG A 611 0.40 -27.29 9.06
CA ARG A 611 0.60 -26.08 9.87
C ARG A 611 1.11 -26.43 11.27
N VAL A 612 0.50 -27.43 11.90
CA VAL A 612 0.84 -27.87 13.26
C VAL A 612 2.20 -28.57 13.31
N ARG A 613 2.49 -29.44 12.33
CA ARG A 613 3.77 -30.18 12.30
C ARG A 613 4.95 -29.37 11.72
N GLY A 614 4.67 -28.34 10.93
CA GLY A 614 5.67 -27.57 10.16
C GLY A 614 6.22 -28.34 8.95
N PHE A 615 6.78 -29.54 9.19
CA PHE A 615 7.23 -30.47 8.16
C PHE A 615 6.69 -31.87 8.46
N ALA A 616 6.09 -32.54 7.48
CA ALA A 616 5.55 -33.89 7.68
C ALA A 616 5.69 -34.76 6.43
N THR A 617 5.95 -36.06 6.63
CA THR A 617 5.78 -37.06 5.57
C THR A 617 4.31 -37.44 5.40
N THR A 618 3.94 -38.04 4.27
CA THR A 618 2.59 -38.55 4.04
C THR A 618 2.10 -39.44 5.18
N GLU A 619 2.96 -40.32 5.71
CA GLU A 619 2.58 -41.21 6.82
C GLU A 619 2.29 -40.46 8.12
N GLN A 620 3.02 -39.37 8.38
CA GLN A 620 2.77 -38.52 9.56
C GLN A 620 1.46 -37.72 9.40
N ILE A 621 1.12 -37.32 8.18
CA ILE A 621 -0.17 -36.67 7.90
C ILE A 621 -1.31 -37.68 8.07
N VAL A 622 -1.14 -38.94 7.64
CA VAL A 622 -2.08 -40.04 7.89
C VAL A 622 -2.30 -40.21 9.40
N GLU A 623 -1.23 -40.22 10.18
CA GLU A 623 -1.30 -40.37 11.64
C GLU A 623 -2.12 -39.23 12.29
N SER A 624 -1.92 -38.00 11.84
CA SER A 624 -2.53 -36.80 12.45
C SER A 624 -4.00 -36.63 12.07
N THR A 625 -4.32 -36.90 10.81
CA THR A 625 -5.65 -36.66 10.24
C THR A 625 -6.54 -37.90 10.31
N GLY A 626 -5.93 -39.08 10.24
CA GLY A 626 -6.61 -40.36 10.06
C GLY A 626 -7.34 -40.49 8.72
N LEU A 627 -6.99 -39.66 7.73
CA LEU A 627 -7.39 -39.84 6.34
C LEU A 627 -6.57 -40.96 5.69
N THR A 628 -7.07 -41.52 4.58
CA THR A 628 -6.31 -42.52 3.84
C THR A 628 -5.15 -41.88 3.09
N GLU A 629 -4.08 -42.63 2.89
CA GLU A 629 -2.91 -42.19 2.13
C GLU A 629 -3.30 -41.66 0.74
N VAL A 630 -4.21 -42.36 0.03
CA VAL A 630 -4.72 -41.94 -1.29
C VAL A 630 -5.38 -40.56 -1.26
N VAL A 631 -6.17 -40.25 -0.22
CA VAL A 631 -6.81 -38.93 -0.08
C VAL A 631 -5.76 -37.87 0.18
N ILE A 632 -4.80 -38.13 1.07
CA ILE A 632 -3.73 -37.19 1.40
C ILE A 632 -2.86 -36.91 0.18
N GLU A 633 -2.43 -37.94 -0.56
CA GLU A 633 -1.64 -37.76 -1.79
C GLU A 633 -2.40 -36.94 -2.83
N SER A 634 -3.70 -37.20 -3.02
CA SER A 634 -4.54 -36.44 -3.93
C SER A 634 -4.68 -34.97 -3.51
N THR A 635 -4.91 -34.71 -2.22
CA THR A 635 -5.03 -33.35 -1.70
C THR A 635 -3.70 -32.61 -1.79
N LEU A 636 -2.59 -33.26 -1.42
CA LEU A 636 -1.24 -32.68 -1.51
C LEU A 636 -0.86 -32.35 -2.95
N ALA A 637 -1.20 -33.21 -3.92
CA ALA A 637 -0.97 -32.92 -5.33
C ALA A 637 -1.74 -31.65 -5.76
N GLY A 638 -3.03 -31.55 -5.42
CA GLY A 638 -3.82 -30.37 -5.74
C GLY A 638 -3.33 -29.10 -5.04
N THR A 639 -2.87 -29.19 -3.80
CA THR A 639 -2.33 -28.02 -3.06
C THR A 639 -0.94 -27.62 -3.54
N ASP A 640 -0.11 -28.56 -4.01
CA ASP A 640 1.19 -28.31 -4.63
C ASP A 640 1.00 -27.60 -5.99
N GLU A 641 0.06 -28.07 -6.81
CA GLU A 641 -0.32 -27.44 -8.08
C GLU A 641 -0.78 -25.98 -7.91
N ARG A 642 -1.50 -25.68 -6.82
CA ARG A 642 -1.93 -24.31 -6.47
C ARG A 642 -0.84 -23.48 -5.78
N GLY A 643 0.31 -24.07 -5.46
CA GLY A 643 1.42 -23.41 -4.77
C GLY A 643 1.19 -23.19 -3.26
N HIS A 644 0.28 -23.94 -2.64
CA HIS A 644 -0.01 -23.88 -1.20
C HIS A 644 0.90 -24.80 -0.37
N THR A 645 1.36 -25.88 -0.97
CA THR A 645 2.34 -26.78 -0.34
C THR A 645 3.59 -26.86 -1.19
N GLN A 646 4.68 -27.32 -0.58
CA GLN A 646 5.91 -27.66 -1.29
C GLN A 646 6.59 -28.86 -0.62
N VAL A 647 7.44 -29.56 -1.37
CA VAL A 647 8.19 -30.73 -0.91
C VAL A 647 9.66 -30.39 -0.68
N THR A 648 10.20 -30.76 0.48
CA THR A 648 11.64 -30.60 0.76
C THR A 648 12.47 -31.61 -0.02
N GLY A 649 13.59 -31.16 -0.60
CA GLY A 649 14.59 -32.06 -1.17
C GLY A 649 15.31 -32.89 -0.10
N GLY A 650 15.61 -34.16 -0.37
CA GLY A 650 16.38 -35.03 0.55
C GLY A 650 16.03 -36.51 0.45
N LYS A 651 16.63 -37.33 1.33
CA LYS A 651 16.41 -38.80 1.38
C LYS A 651 15.00 -39.20 1.82
N ARG A 652 14.31 -38.34 2.57
CA ARG A 652 12.91 -38.51 2.99
C ARG A 652 12.18 -37.21 2.66
N ALA A 653 11.38 -37.22 1.60
CA ALA A 653 10.60 -36.08 1.18
C ALA A 653 9.57 -35.74 2.28
N MET A 654 9.50 -34.46 2.65
CA MET A 654 8.52 -33.93 3.60
C MET A 654 7.77 -32.78 2.95
N HIS A 655 6.50 -32.64 3.29
CA HIS A 655 5.63 -31.57 2.84
C HIS A 655 5.63 -30.45 3.88
N THR A 656 5.51 -29.21 3.42
CA THR A 656 5.33 -28.02 4.26
C THR A 656 4.44 -27.01 3.55
N LEU A 657 3.84 -26.08 4.31
CA LEU A 657 3.06 -24.98 3.74
C LEU A 657 3.96 -23.89 3.19
N THR A 658 3.62 -23.39 2.02
CA THR A 658 4.11 -22.09 1.55
C THR A 658 3.41 -20.97 2.33
N PRO A 659 3.87 -19.71 2.26
CA PRO A 659 3.15 -18.60 2.90
C PRO A 659 1.73 -18.42 2.34
N ALA A 660 1.53 -18.58 1.02
CA ALA A 660 0.19 -18.62 0.42
C ALA A 660 -0.66 -19.79 0.96
N GLY A 661 -0.07 -20.97 1.19
CA GLY A 661 -0.77 -22.09 1.82
C GLY A 661 -1.16 -21.84 3.28
N ARG A 662 -0.36 -21.08 4.03
CA ARG A 662 -0.73 -20.62 5.37
C ARG A 662 -1.93 -19.67 5.31
N ALA A 663 -1.95 -18.74 4.37
CA ALA A 663 -3.09 -17.84 4.15
C ALA A 663 -4.35 -18.62 3.75
N ARG A 664 -4.24 -19.57 2.83
CA ARG A 664 -5.32 -20.48 2.45
C ARG A 664 -5.86 -21.27 3.66
N SER A 665 -4.96 -21.81 4.49
CA SER A 665 -5.33 -22.51 5.73
C SER A 665 -6.11 -21.62 6.70
N VAL A 666 -5.70 -20.35 6.86
CA VAL A 666 -6.42 -19.36 7.68
C VAL A 666 -7.83 -19.13 7.13
N LEU A 667 -7.97 -18.93 5.83
CA LEU A 667 -9.27 -18.70 5.21
C LEU A 667 -10.20 -19.92 5.32
N LEU A 668 -9.67 -21.13 5.12
CA LEU A 668 -10.42 -22.37 5.32
C LEU A 668 -10.85 -22.57 6.78
N ALA A 669 -10.17 -21.93 7.74
CA ALA A 669 -10.49 -22.03 9.17
C ALA A 669 -11.52 -21.00 9.63
N ASP A 670 -11.66 -19.86 8.94
CA ASP A 670 -12.38 -18.68 9.43
C ASP A 670 -13.85 -19.00 9.76
N ASP A 671 -14.56 -19.63 8.81
CA ASP A 671 -15.98 -19.95 8.90
C ASP A 671 -16.27 -21.33 9.58
N ARG A 672 -15.24 -22.03 10.09
CA ARG A 672 -15.41 -23.36 10.71
C ARG A 672 -15.79 -23.34 12.18
N LEU A 673 -15.42 -22.28 12.90
CA LEU A 673 -15.68 -22.14 14.34
C LEU A 673 -16.39 -20.82 14.61
N SER A 674 -17.54 -20.88 15.28
CA SER A 674 -18.21 -19.68 15.73
C SER A 674 -17.38 -18.93 16.77
N LYS A 675 -17.68 -17.64 16.99
CA LYS A 675 -17.05 -16.88 18.08
C LYS A 675 -17.22 -17.56 19.45
N ALA A 676 -18.36 -18.22 19.69
CA ALA A 676 -18.62 -18.96 20.91
C ALA A 676 -17.75 -20.23 21.02
N ASP A 677 -17.55 -20.94 19.90
CA ASP A 677 -16.67 -22.10 19.83
C ASP A 677 -15.21 -21.71 20.12
N ARG A 678 -14.74 -20.62 19.51
CA ARG A 678 -13.39 -20.08 19.75
C ARG A 678 -13.20 -19.65 21.21
N ALA A 679 -14.20 -19.00 21.81
CA ALA A 679 -14.17 -18.63 23.22
C ALA A 679 -14.12 -19.87 24.15
N THR A 680 -14.86 -20.93 23.79
CA THR A 680 -14.83 -22.21 24.50
C THR A 680 -13.44 -22.85 24.41
N ILE A 681 -12.87 -22.97 23.20
CA ILE A 681 -11.52 -23.50 22.98
C ILE A 681 -10.48 -22.64 23.73
N SER A 682 -10.67 -21.33 23.81
CA SER A 682 -9.78 -20.45 24.58
C SER A 682 -9.80 -20.77 26.07
N GLY A 683 -10.97 -21.00 26.67
CA GLY A 683 -11.07 -21.42 28.08
C GLY A 683 -10.50 -22.82 28.33
N VAL A 684 -10.68 -23.73 27.36
CA VAL A 684 -10.07 -25.06 27.41
C VAL A 684 -8.54 -24.99 27.29
N TYR A 685 -8.03 -24.09 26.45
CA TYR A 685 -6.59 -23.83 26.31
C TYR A 685 -5.98 -23.33 27.63
N GLU A 686 -6.63 -22.38 28.31
CA GLU A 686 -6.19 -21.94 29.65
C GLU A 686 -6.17 -23.09 30.66
N SER A 687 -7.18 -23.97 30.61
CA SER A 687 -7.24 -25.18 31.44
C SER A 687 -6.15 -26.20 31.09
N PHE A 688 -5.72 -26.25 29.82
CA PHE A 688 -4.62 -27.08 29.33
C PHE A 688 -3.24 -26.61 29.79
N LEU A 689 -3.04 -25.31 30.09
CA LEU A 689 -1.74 -24.80 30.53
C LEU A 689 -1.28 -25.39 31.88
N PHE A 690 -2.21 -25.76 32.77
CA PHE A 690 -1.86 -26.43 34.03
C PHE A 690 -1.22 -27.82 33.80
N PRO A 691 -1.90 -28.79 33.15
CA PRO A 691 -1.28 -30.08 32.88
C PRO A 691 -0.08 -29.99 31.92
N ASN A 692 0.04 -28.92 31.12
CA ASN A 692 1.24 -28.65 30.31
C ASN A 692 2.50 -28.46 31.17
N ARG A 693 2.41 -27.63 32.21
CA ARG A 693 3.52 -27.41 33.15
C ARG A 693 3.89 -28.69 33.90
N ASP A 694 2.88 -29.44 34.35
CA ASP A 694 3.09 -30.73 35.02
C ASP A 694 3.76 -31.76 34.10
N PHE A 695 3.34 -31.82 32.83
CA PHE A 695 3.92 -32.72 31.84
C PHE A 695 5.37 -32.36 31.48
N LYS A 696 5.71 -31.07 31.35
CA LYS A 696 7.10 -30.62 31.15
C LYS A 696 8.02 -31.01 32.31
N GLN A 697 7.55 -30.84 33.55
CA GLN A 697 8.32 -31.29 34.71
C GLN A 697 8.45 -32.82 34.72
N LEU A 698 7.38 -33.54 34.36
CA LEU A 698 7.38 -35.00 34.27
C LEU A 698 8.42 -35.52 33.29
N THR A 699 8.50 -34.93 32.09
CA THR A 699 9.44 -35.36 31.06
C THR A 699 10.89 -35.06 31.46
N THR A 700 11.12 -33.92 32.13
CA THR A 700 12.41 -33.56 32.73
C THR A 700 12.86 -34.58 33.78
N ASP A 701 11.95 -34.98 34.67
CA ASP A 701 12.24 -35.96 35.72
C ASP A 701 12.49 -37.36 35.13
N ALA A 702 11.73 -37.75 34.11
CA ALA A 702 11.90 -39.01 33.40
C ALA A 702 13.26 -39.10 32.68
N GLN A 703 13.71 -38.00 32.05
CA GLN A 703 15.05 -37.90 31.46
C GLN A 703 16.17 -38.02 32.51
N SER A 704 15.89 -37.59 33.74
CA SER A 704 16.79 -37.74 34.89
C SER A 704 16.75 -39.14 35.54
N GLY A 705 15.94 -40.06 34.99
CA GLY A 705 15.84 -41.46 35.43
C GLY A 705 14.80 -41.72 36.52
N ALA A 706 13.93 -40.75 36.84
CA ALA A 706 12.85 -40.96 37.80
C ALA A 706 11.78 -41.91 37.25
N ASP A 707 11.11 -42.64 38.15
CA ASP A 707 9.87 -43.32 37.81
C ASP A 707 8.71 -42.33 37.86
N VAL A 708 8.02 -42.18 36.74
CA VAL A 708 6.98 -41.18 36.52
C VAL A 708 5.62 -41.79 36.16
N ALA A 709 5.46 -43.11 36.26
CA ALA A 709 4.27 -43.82 35.80
C ALA A 709 2.97 -43.27 36.42
N ASP A 710 2.87 -43.18 37.74
CA ASP A 710 1.68 -42.68 38.44
C ASP A 710 1.34 -41.23 38.06
N ARG A 711 2.38 -40.40 37.87
CA ARG A 711 2.21 -39.01 37.44
C ARG A 711 1.73 -38.91 36.00
N LEU A 712 2.24 -39.79 35.12
CA LEU A 712 1.80 -39.85 33.73
C LEU A 712 0.34 -40.27 33.65
N ASP A 713 -0.09 -41.23 34.47
CA ASP A 713 -1.50 -41.64 34.57
C ASP A 713 -2.41 -40.50 35.04
N ALA A 714 -1.97 -39.69 36.02
CA ALA A 714 -2.71 -38.51 36.49
C ALA A 714 -2.81 -37.42 35.41
N VAL A 715 -1.70 -37.13 34.71
CA VAL A 715 -1.68 -36.22 33.56
C VAL A 715 -2.61 -36.74 32.46
N HIS A 716 -2.58 -38.05 32.17
CA HIS A 716 -3.42 -38.68 31.17
C HIS A 716 -4.92 -38.55 31.46
N GLN A 717 -5.34 -38.76 32.70
CA GLN A 717 -6.74 -38.54 33.10
C GLN A 717 -7.15 -37.07 32.91
N THR A 718 -6.26 -36.14 33.27
CA THR A 718 -6.52 -34.70 33.15
C THR A 718 -6.64 -34.30 31.67
N ILE A 719 -5.70 -34.73 30.82
CA ILE A 719 -5.74 -34.39 29.39
C ILE A 719 -6.92 -35.07 28.66
N GLY A 720 -7.38 -36.24 29.12
CA GLY A 720 -8.58 -36.88 28.59
C GLY A 720 -9.84 -36.03 28.79
N GLY A 721 -9.96 -35.34 29.93
CA GLY A 721 -11.03 -34.37 30.17
C GLY A 721 -10.96 -33.18 29.22
N VAL A 722 -9.77 -32.58 29.08
CA VAL A 722 -9.50 -31.46 28.15
C VAL A 722 -9.88 -31.84 26.71
N ILE A 723 -9.43 -33.00 26.22
CA ILE A 723 -9.74 -33.46 24.86
C ILE A 723 -11.24 -33.72 24.71
N GLY A 724 -11.90 -34.28 25.72
CA GLY A 724 -13.35 -34.49 25.71
C GLY A 724 -14.14 -33.20 25.49
N GLU A 725 -13.73 -32.11 26.15
CA GLU A 725 -14.31 -30.79 25.93
C GLU A 725 -14.02 -30.26 24.51
N LEU A 726 -12.78 -30.39 24.03
CA LEU A 726 -12.42 -29.99 22.66
C LEU A 726 -13.21 -30.74 21.60
N VAL A 727 -13.41 -32.05 21.75
CA VAL A 727 -14.17 -32.91 20.83
C VAL A 727 -15.64 -32.50 20.74
N SER A 728 -16.20 -31.96 21.82
CA SER A 728 -17.58 -31.46 21.81
C SER A 728 -17.76 -30.23 20.92
N VAL A 729 -16.68 -29.51 20.64
CA VAL A 729 -16.64 -28.32 19.78
C VAL A 729 -16.18 -28.68 18.36
N ASP A 730 -15.05 -29.39 18.24
CA ASP A 730 -14.49 -29.83 16.95
C ASP A 730 -14.05 -31.30 17.04
N PRO A 731 -14.74 -32.21 16.31
CA PRO A 731 -14.47 -33.65 16.34
C PRO A 731 -13.03 -34.04 15.97
N ARG A 732 -12.28 -33.19 15.26
CA ARG A 732 -10.90 -33.51 14.83
C ARG A 732 -9.97 -33.73 16.02
N PHE A 733 -10.22 -33.08 17.16
CA PHE A 733 -9.40 -33.24 18.36
C PHE A 733 -9.49 -34.66 18.95
N GLY A 734 -10.49 -35.46 18.54
CA GLY A 734 -10.65 -36.84 19.01
C GLY A 734 -9.48 -37.74 18.63
N ARG A 735 -8.75 -37.40 17.56
CA ARG A 735 -7.54 -38.13 17.14
C ARG A 735 -6.43 -38.09 18.17
N TYR A 736 -6.33 -37.01 18.96
CA TYR A 736 -5.35 -36.94 20.04
C TYR A 736 -5.65 -37.98 21.12
N SER A 737 -6.93 -38.24 21.42
CA SER A 737 -7.32 -39.26 22.41
C SER A 737 -6.82 -40.65 21.99
N ASP A 738 -7.06 -41.04 20.73
CA ASP A 738 -6.62 -42.33 20.21
C ASP A 738 -5.09 -42.49 20.29
N ARG A 739 -4.35 -41.42 19.94
CA ARG A 739 -2.88 -41.41 19.90
C ARG A 739 -2.26 -41.40 21.30
N PHE A 740 -2.83 -40.63 22.24
CA PHE A 740 -2.38 -40.67 23.64
C PHE A 740 -2.63 -42.04 24.27
N GLU A 741 -3.77 -42.68 24.00
CA GLU A 741 -4.07 -44.03 24.51
C GLU A 741 -3.07 -45.06 23.96
N ALA A 742 -2.74 -44.99 22.66
CA ALA A 742 -1.73 -45.86 22.07
C ALA A 742 -0.34 -45.65 22.70
N ALA A 743 0.09 -44.39 22.87
CA ALA A 743 1.39 -44.06 23.46
C ALA A 743 1.49 -44.49 24.93
N ILE A 744 0.46 -44.23 25.75
CA ILE A 744 0.47 -44.63 27.16
C ILE A 744 0.38 -46.15 27.33
N ALA A 745 -0.36 -46.85 26.46
CA ALA A 745 -0.39 -48.31 26.45
C ALA A 745 0.99 -48.91 26.14
N GLY A 746 1.71 -48.34 25.17
CA GLY A 746 3.10 -48.71 24.87
C GLY A 746 4.02 -48.51 26.06
N TYR A 747 3.92 -47.34 26.72
CA TYR A 747 4.70 -47.04 27.92
C TYR A 747 4.40 -48.01 29.07
N ARG A 748 3.12 -48.31 29.33
CA ARG A 748 2.69 -49.29 30.34
C ARG A 748 3.14 -50.72 30.00
N ALA A 749 3.30 -51.05 28.73
CA ALA A 749 3.85 -52.32 28.27
C ALA A 749 5.39 -52.42 28.41
N GLY A 750 6.04 -51.35 28.87
CA GLY A 750 7.49 -51.29 29.15
C GLY A 750 8.31 -50.59 28.07
N ASP A 751 7.69 -50.04 27.03
CA ASP A 751 8.39 -49.24 26.03
C ASP A 751 8.65 -47.83 26.54
N ARG A 752 9.86 -47.57 27.04
CA ARG A 752 10.24 -46.24 27.54
C ARG A 752 10.34 -45.19 26.43
N ASP A 753 10.54 -45.61 25.17
CA ASP A 753 10.58 -44.68 24.04
C ASP A 753 9.20 -44.06 23.79
N ALA A 754 8.13 -44.77 24.13
CA ALA A 754 6.75 -44.30 23.96
C ALA A 754 6.43 -43.03 24.78
N LEU A 755 7.25 -42.65 25.77
CA LEU A 755 7.05 -41.41 26.52
C LEU A 755 7.57 -40.17 25.78
N ALA A 756 8.82 -40.19 25.30
CA ALA A 756 9.50 -38.97 24.86
C ALA A 756 10.51 -39.15 23.72
N ARG A 757 10.53 -40.31 23.03
CA ARG A 757 11.38 -40.44 21.85
C ARG A 757 10.88 -39.50 20.74
N PRO A 758 11.74 -38.61 20.21
CA PRO A 758 11.30 -37.68 19.17
C PRO A 758 10.95 -38.40 17.86
N LEU A 759 9.95 -37.85 17.16
CA LEU A 759 9.53 -38.29 15.83
C LEU A 759 9.10 -39.76 15.76
N SER A 760 8.67 -40.34 16.87
CA SER A 760 8.19 -41.73 16.94
C SER A 760 6.69 -41.84 17.24
N GLY A 761 5.99 -40.71 17.35
CA GLY A 761 4.61 -40.69 17.84
C GLY A 761 4.55 -40.96 19.34
N SER A 762 5.59 -40.55 20.08
CA SER A 762 5.63 -40.67 21.54
C SER A 762 4.57 -39.78 22.19
N TYR A 763 4.26 -40.03 23.46
CA TYR A 763 3.33 -39.22 24.23
C TYR A 763 3.71 -37.73 24.19
N HIS A 764 5.01 -37.42 24.26
CA HIS A 764 5.54 -36.07 24.10
C HIS A 764 5.28 -35.49 22.70
N ASP A 765 5.49 -36.25 21.62
CA ASP A 765 5.21 -35.78 20.26
C ASP A 765 3.73 -35.40 20.10
N VAL A 766 2.82 -36.25 20.58
CA VAL A 766 1.36 -36.01 20.53
C VAL A 766 0.98 -34.80 21.39
N TRP A 767 1.64 -34.61 22.54
CA TRP A 767 1.44 -33.44 23.42
C TRP A 767 1.80 -32.13 22.74
N MET A 768 2.99 -32.07 22.13
CA MET A 768 3.44 -30.87 21.43
C MET A 768 2.54 -30.57 20.23
N GLU A 769 2.11 -31.59 19.49
CA GLU A 769 1.18 -31.44 18.38
C GLU A 769 -0.17 -30.87 18.83
N LEU A 770 -0.77 -31.38 19.91
CA LEU A 770 -2.02 -30.83 20.47
C LEU A 770 -1.84 -29.36 20.90
N HIS A 771 -0.72 -29.04 21.55
CA HIS A 771 -0.45 -27.67 22.00
C HIS A 771 -0.37 -26.71 20.80
N GLU A 772 0.41 -27.07 19.77
CA GLU A 772 0.53 -26.28 18.54
C GLU A 772 -0.80 -26.17 17.79
N ASP A 773 -1.62 -27.23 17.80
CA ASP A 773 -2.94 -27.19 17.18
C ASP A 773 -3.89 -26.23 17.88
N LEU A 774 -3.90 -26.20 19.22
CA LEU A 774 -4.68 -25.22 19.97
C LEU A 774 -4.24 -23.78 19.68
N ILE A 775 -2.92 -23.53 19.64
CA ILE A 775 -2.36 -22.22 19.29
C ILE A 775 -2.79 -21.82 17.88
N ALA A 776 -2.62 -22.71 16.90
CA ALA A 776 -2.98 -22.47 15.51
C ALA A 776 -4.49 -22.21 15.33
N THR A 777 -5.33 -22.95 16.07
CA THR A 777 -6.80 -22.82 16.04
C THR A 777 -7.27 -21.49 16.62
N LEU A 778 -6.63 -21.04 17.70
CA LEU A 778 -6.91 -19.78 18.36
C LEU A 778 -6.25 -18.58 17.66
N GLY A 779 -5.40 -18.81 16.66
CA GLY A 779 -4.65 -17.75 15.98
C GLY A 779 -3.69 -17.01 16.91
N ARG A 780 -3.21 -17.66 17.98
CA ARG A 780 -2.32 -17.06 18.97
C ARG A 780 -0.86 -17.13 18.52
N VAL A 781 -0.06 -16.19 19.02
CA VAL A 781 1.41 -16.27 18.98
C VAL A 781 1.86 -16.80 20.34
N ARG A 782 2.78 -17.77 20.34
CA ARG A 782 3.33 -18.38 21.54
C ARG A 782 4.08 -17.33 22.38
N THR A 783 3.81 -17.29 23.68
CA THR A 783 4.43 -16.39 24.66
C THR A 783 5.15 -17.19 25.76
N GLU A 784 5.94 -16.51 26.61
CA GLU A 784 6.56 -17.17 27.78
C GLU A 784 5.50 -17.71 28.77
N ASP A 785 4.31 -17.13 28.83
CA ASP A 785 3.22 -17.59 29.71
C ASP A 785 2.55 -18.89 29.22
N ASP A 786 2.71 -19.20 27.92
CA ASP A 786 2.27 -20.46 27.30
C ASP A 786 3.22 -21.62 27.58
N GLU A 787 4.42 -21.33 28.13
CA GLU A 787 5.39 -22.33 28.57
C GLU A 787 5.10 -22.86 29.99
#